data_AF-A0A2V3IZ78-F1
#
_entry.id   AF-A0A2V3IZ78-F1
#
_cell.length_a   1.000
_cell.length_b   1.000
_cell.length_c   1.000
_cell.angle_alpha   90.00
_cell.angle_beta   90.00
_cell.angle_gamma   90.00
#
_symmetry.space_group_name_H-M   'P 1'
#
loop_
_entity.id
_entity.type
_entity.pdbx_description
1 polymer ?
#
loop_
_entity_poly.entity_id
_entity_poly.type
_entity_poly.pdbx_seq_one_letter_code
_entity_poly.pdbx_strand_id
1 'polypeptide(L)'
;MSPLSTSAQCRDYKVRTKLKAATRTFSPFPCRFSVRTTCLLLLFLCLAITSFRSRPSRAHLQEHESFSPSDISAVVLFHGELQSLQNALCTWDENGLLDSVDEVLLFINGASSSHSLTPQSIPQFFALPSRKRHIINSPENLPLGLAISRMVRAARSSYVLLLEKDWALIENQTTTRSRIHYAKMLIQSNIAHVVRFRHRHNPGVPLHALIMHYGREQSILDIQTNLLCYVHHWQSHPPSMFPGKGHMTECRRPVKSTPQLDRDNQDVFCAPSEFCQWSNNPSMFDRRWFIENVLDEYEREYKIEFEKFGKTSPFLDFEYYTNWRAYAWTDKNFIVALGAGLFSHDEKDEQKYFNTLWYAHYRLTVDLEELRNQYLSNETSFKALGGVHYDPDSPYPPTMRERYPVEFVRAYQWPDVYTGTLEDQRLMINNVYKPFLDNHRILNESEWSSRGPKSKKMTMFVDWRGYITDIHSTVEKARLIVPPDQPHEMTITLVTTLLDIGRDSLKEDEYEFRRDFQIYLDAMEKWMGHKYRKVVYTSKDIANELRKKMNKEAIESTVFEYTTVDELRTRWLGPDNYADVEKIRMSDEWVKRASWLQNSPQAQLRDYNPLVMSKMFMMKDAARRNHWNTTHFLFLDAKHNCQNPKAMTPKNDHIIRAHMFDKFLLTHFDYTPKAEVHGFEYTAFNQYCNMDNPAEQGIVKVGRGGIFGGSAFVIEYISAMYDVALTATLREGLMGTEENILSILLYQVPQYIDGFNNNWACPDEIRNDHYCERMRDHQGYNCAIFDWILRNAVQDD
;
A
#
# COMPACT_ATOMS: atom_id res chain seq x y z
N MET A 1 23.95 -35.86 37.68
CA MET A 1 23.98 -35.06 36.44
C MET A 1 23.82 -33.60 36.83
N SER A 2 24.87 -32.80 36.68
CA SER A 2 24.93 -31.41 37.13
C SER A 2 23.97 -30.52 36.31
N PRO A 3 23.31 -29.51 36.92
CA PRO A 3 22.46 -28.59 36.17
C PRO A 3 23.34 -27.67 35.32
N LEU A 4 23.16 -27.71 34.00
CA LEU A 4 23.65 -26.68 33.10
C LEU A 4 23.06 -25.33 33.55
N SER A 5 23.90 -24.31 33.72
CA SER A 5 23.44 -23.01 34.20
C SER A 5 22.43 -22.40 33.21
N THR A 6 21.32 -21.89 33.72
CA THR A 6 20.25 -21.18 32.97
C THR A 6 20.79 -20.07 32.07
N SER A 7 21.92 -19.44 32.44
CA SER A 7 22.59 -18.40 31.65
C SER A 7 23.18 -18.88 30.32
N ALA A 8 23.52 -20.17 30.19
CA ALA A 8 24.14 -20.71 28.97
C ALA A 8 23.10 -20.99 27.86
N GLN A 9 21.90 -21.44 28.23
CA GLN A 9 20.80 -21.64 27.28
C GLN A 9 20.30 -20.32 26.68
N CYS A 10 20.24 -19.24 27.47
CA CYS A 10 19.87 -17.91 26.98
C CYS A 10 20.88 -17.37 25.94
N ARG A 11 22.17 -17.73 26.07
CA ARG A 11 23.20 -17.36 25.09
C ARG A 11 23.08 -18.11 23.77
N ASP A 12 22.72 -19.39 23.74
CA ASP A 12 22.57 -20.15 22.49
C ASP A 12 21.43 -19.62 21.60
N TYR A 13 20.33 -19.14 22.20
CA TYR A 13 19.26 -18.46 21.46
C TYR A 13 19.70 -17.09 20.91
N LYS A 14 20.59 -16.37 21.62
CA LYS A 14 21.20 -15.10 21.17
C LYS A 14 22.32 -15.28 20.13
N VAL A 15 23.02 -16.42 20.11
CA VAL A 15 24.16 -16.67 19.19
C VAL A 15 23.68 -16.99 17.77
N ARG A 16 22.48 -17.57 17.61
CA ARG A 16 21.84 -17.68 16.27
C ARG A 16 21.32 -16.35 15.72
N THR A 17 21.32 -15.27 16.50
CA THR A 17 20.74 -13.95 16.15
C THR A 17 21.75 -12.82 15.98
N LYS A 18 23.07 -13.06 16.09
CA LYS A 18 24.08 -12.04 15.75
C LYS A 18 24.62 -12.19 14.32
N LEU A 19 23.86 -11.65 13.37
CA LEU A 19 24.40 -11.02 12.15
C LEU A 19 23.52 -9.81 11.83
N LYS A 20 24.17 -8.64 11.73
CA LYS A 20 23.63 -7.28 11.49
C LYS A 20 23.19 -6.49 12.74
N ALA A 21 24.17 -6.15 13.58
CA ALA A 21 24.15 -4.85 14.26
C ALA A 21 25.00 -3.89 13.41
N ALA A 22 24.36 -3.07 12.58
CA ALA A 22 25.04 -1.96 11.91
C ALA A 22 25.30 -0.87 12.96
N THR A 23 26.50 -0.86 13.53
CA THR A 23 27.00 0.30 14.24
C THR A 23 27.33 1.36 13.20
N ARG A 24 26.54 2.44 13.15
CA ARG A 24 26.96 3.69 12.50
C ARG A 24 26.87 4.83 13.49
N THR A 25 28.05 5.38 13.76
CA THR A 25 28.28 6.67 14.40
C THR A 25 27.59 7.78 13.61
N PHE A 26 26.65 8.47 14.26
CA PHE A 26 26.16 9.75 13.77
C PHE A 26 27.32 10.74 13.72
N SER A 27 27.63 11.23 12.52
CA SER A 27 28.48 12.41 12.30
C SER A 27 27.56 13.53 11.82
N PRO A 28 27.57 14.71 12.44
CA PRO A 28 26.77 15.84 11.98
C PRO A 28 27.42 16.48 10.76
N PHE A 29 26.61 16.84 9.76
CA PHE A 29 27.01 17.63 8.60
C PHE A 29 27.55 19.01 9.01
N PRO A 30 28.57 19.55 8.32
CA PRO A 30 29.20 20.81 8.71
C PRO A 30 28.43 22.02 8.14
N CYS A 31 27.99 22.91 9.02
CA CYS A 31 27.72 24.29 8.67
C CYS A 31 29.05 25.01 8.38
N ARG A 32 29.21 25.52 7.16
CA ARG A 32 30.29 26.45 6.81
C ARG A 32 29.99 27.82 7.43
N PHE A 33 30.76 28.19 8.44
CA PHE A 33 31.04 29.60 8.72
C PHE A 33 32.55 29.79 8.86
N SER A 34 33.07 30.68 8.02
CA SER A 34 34.48 31.09 8.01
C SER A 34 34.70 32.14 9.09
N VAL A 35 35.65 31.96 9.99
CA VAL A 35 36.48 33.05 10.53
C VAL A 35 37.86 32.47 10.87
N ARG A 36 38.88 33.21 10.44
CA ARG A 36 40.31 32.88 10.54
C ARG A 36 40.86 33.08 11.98
N THR A 37 41.99 32.41 12.20
CA THR A 37 43.25 32.89 12.82
C THR A 37 43.58 32.46 14.25
N THR A 38 44.79 31.85 14.36
CA THR A 38 45.80 31.88 15.46
C THR A 38 45.45 31.20 16.80
N CYS A 39 46.35 30.65 17.63
CA CYS A 39 47.66 29.97 17.59
C CYS A 39 48.14 29.92 19.06
N LEU A 40 48.93 28.89 19.44
CA LEU A 40 49.86 28.83 20.59
C LEU A 40 49.39 28.51 22.04
N LEU A 41 49.78 27.29 22.48
CA LEU A 41 50.81 26.99 23.51
C LEU A 41 50.65 27.51 24.97
N LEU A 42 50.60 26.61 25.96
CA LEU A 42 51.74 26.22 26.85
C LEU A 42 51.31 25.44 28.12
N LEU A 43 52.17 24.46 28.47
CA LEU A 43 52.27 23.74 29.74
C LEU A 43 52.58 24.68 30.93
N PHE A 44 52.30 24.26 32.17
CA PHE A 44 53.33 24.01 33.19
C PHE A 44 52.80 23.31 34.46
N LEU A 45 53.66 22.44 35.02
CA LEU A 45 53.53 21.65 36.25
C LEU A 45 53.70 22.48 37.54
N CYS A 46 53.25 21.96 38.71
CA CYS A 46 54.10 21.28 39.73
C CYS A 46 53.62 21.40 41.22
N LEU A 47 53.64 20.23 41.88
CA LEU A 47 54.19 19.92 43.22
C LEU A 47 53.45 20.25 44.55
N ALA A 48 52.81 19.20 45.10
CA ALA A 48 53.31 18.34 46.21
C ALA A 48 53.21 18.76 47.70
N ILE A 49 52.89 17.73 48.52
CA ILE A 49 53.57 17.24 49.75
C ILE A 49 52.61 16.86 50.92
N THR A 50 52.36 15.54 51.01
CA THR A 50 52.33 14.63 52.18
C THR A 50 51.45 14.88 53.43
N SER A 51 50.69 13.88 53.88
CA SER A 51 51.18 12.88 54.85
C SER A 51 50.21 11.71 55.12
N PHE A 52 50.82 10.58 55.48
CA PHE A 52 50.32 9.22 55.75
C PHE A 52 49.40 9.07 56.99
N ARG A 53 48.36 8.22 56.93
CA ARG A 53 48.21 6.93 57.65
C ARG A 53 46.73 6.48 57.80
N SER A 54 46.47 5.29 57.24
CA SER A 54 45.60 4.20 57.74
C SER A 54 44.46 4.53 58.72
N ARG A 55 43.21 4.24 58.31
CA ARG A 55 42.08 3.87 59.19
C ARG A 55 40.95 3.20 58.38
N PRO A 56 40.01 2.47 59.01
CA PRO A 56 39.66 1.10 58.66
C PRO A 56 38.34 0.99 57.90
N SER A 57 38.05 -0.23 57.45
CA SER A 57 36.75 -0.70 56.96
C SER A 57 35.60 -0.13 57.78
N ARG A 58 34.78 0.71 57.14
CA ARG A 58 33.40 0.95 57.56
C ARG A 58 32.50 0.51 56.41
N ALA A 59 31.81 -0.59 56.68
CA ALA A 59 30.63 -0.98 55.93
C ALA A 59 29.69 0.23 55.84
N HIS A 60 29.53 0.77 54.63
CA HIS A 60 28.34 1.54 54.33
C HIS A 60 27.21 0.53 54.19
N LEU A 61 26.41 0.46 55.26
CA LEU A 61 25.04 -0.03 55.21
C LEU A 61 24.35 0.68 54.04
N GLN A 62 24.15 -0.03 52.93
CA GLN A 62 23.04 0.26 52.04
C GLN A 62 21.78 0.04 52.87
N GLU A 63 21.11 1.12 53.21
CA GLU A 63 19.70 1.05 53.57
C GLU A 63 19.00 0.38 52.39
N HIS A 64 18.69 -0.90 52.57
CA HIS A 64 17.66 -1.55 51.79
C HIS A 64 16.38 -0.76 52.06
N GLU A 65 16.01 0.15 51.15
CA GLU A 65 14.62 0.56 51.01
C GLU A 65 13.83 -0.74 50.89
N SER A 66 13.13 -1.09 51.97
CA SER A 66 12.25 -2.24 52.01
C SER A 66 11.08 -1.92 51.09
N PHE A 67 11.24 -2.24 49.81
CA PHE A 67 10.14 -2.19 48.86
C PHE A 67 9.00 -3.06 49.42
N SER A 68 7.83 -2.45 49.58
CA SER A 68 6.56 -3.15 49.76
C SER A 68 6.47 -4.37 48.83
N PRO A 69 5.75 -5.45 49.20
CA PRO A 69 5.41 -6.51 48.25
C PRO A 69 4.96 -5.91 46.92
N SER A 70 5.47 -6.46 45.81
CA SER A 70 5.20 -5.92 44.48
C SER A 70 3.69 -5.82 44.21
N ASP A 71 2.88 -6.70 44.80
CA ASP A 71 1.45 -6.86 44.60
C ASP A 71 1.08 -6.82 43.11
N ILE A 72 1.88 -7.50 42.29
CA ILE A 72 1.73 -7.55 40.84
C ILE A 72 1.71 -8.99 40.35
N SER A 73 0.70 -9.33 39.55
CA SER A 73 0.63 -10.56 38.78
C SER A 73 0.93 -10.27 37.31
N ALA A 74 2.00 -10.85 36.77
CA ALA A 74 2.23 -10.89 35.34
C ALA A 74 1.36 -11.99 34.73
N VAL A 75 0.37 -11.63 33.92
CA VAL A 75 -0.50 -12.58 33.21
C VAL A 75 -0.07 -12.67 31.76
N VAL A 76 0.16 -13.89 31.29
CA VAL A 76 0.78 -14.17 29.99
C VAL A 76 -0.15 -15.06 29.18
N LEU A 77 -0.59 -14.57 28.03
CA LEU A 77 -1.36 -15.37 27.07
C LEU A 77 -0.42 -16.14 26.13
N PHE A 78 -0.66 -17.44 25.97
CA PHE A 78 0.10 -18.31 25.09
C PHE A 78 -0.79 -19.16 24.19
N HIS A 79 -0.46 -19.18 22.89
CA HIS A 79 -1.06 -20.05 21.87
C HIS A 79 0.02 -20.42 20.83
N GLY A 80 0.36 -21.69 20.68
CA GLY A 80 1.15 -22.23 19.55
C GLY A 80 2.62 -21.81 19.37
N GLU A 81 3.07 -20.69 19.93
CA GLU A 81 4.29 -19.99 19.49
C GLU A 81 5.41 -20.04 20.56
N LEU A 82 6.03 -21.22 20.68
CA LEU A 82 6.96 -21.53 21.77
C LEU A 82 8.24 -20.69 21.71
N GLN A 83 8.77 -20.43 20.51
CA GLN A 83 10.06 -19.75 20.38
C GLN A 83 9.99 -18.29 20.83
N SER A 84 8.88 -17.61 20.52
CA SER A 84 8.59 -16.26 21.01
C SER A 84 8.54 -16.25 22.53
N LEU A 85 7.75 -17.17 23.14
CA LEU A 85 7.63 -17.28 24.60
C LEU A 85 8.99 -17.53 25.29
N GLN A 86 9.81 -18.43 24.73
CA GLN A 86 11.15 -18.71 25.24
C GLN A 86 12.02 -17.46 25.26
N ASN A 87 12.05 -16.72 24.15
CA ASN A 87 12.82 -15.49 24.02
C ASN A 87 12.35 -14.43 25.02
N ALA A 88 11.03 -14.20 25.12
CA ALA A 88 10.45 -13.27 26.08
C ALA A 88 10.84 -13.64 27.52
N LEU A 89 10.60 -14.89 27.95
CA LEU A 89 10.96 -15.37 29.28
C LEU A 89 12.46 -15.23 29.59
N CYS A 90 13.35 -15.49 28.62
CA CYS A 90 14.79 -15.24 28.78
C CYS A 90 15.06 -13.77 29.12
N THR A 91 14.48 -12.85 28.35
CA THR A 91 14.67 -11.42 28.58
C THR A 91 14.05 -10.95 29.90
N TRP A 92 12.92 -11.53 30.30
CA TRP A 92 12.24 -11.20 31.55
C TRP A 92 13.04 -11.62 32.77
N ASP A 93 13.69 -12.78 32.71
CA ASP A 93 14.59 -13.29 33.75
C ASP A 93 15.86 -12.42 33.84
N GLU A 94 16.58 -12.27 32.73
CA GLU A 94 17.84 -11.51 32.67
C GLU A 94 17.69 -10.04 33.10
N ASN A 95 16.55 -9.43 32.76
CA ASN A 95 16.28 -8.01 33.04
C ASN A 95 15.35 -7.81 34.26
N GLY A 96 15.18 -8.84 35.09
CA GLY A 96 14.65 -8.74 36.44
C GLY A 96 13.14 -8.50 36.57
N LEU A 97 12.35 -8.75 35.53
CA LEU A 97 10.88 -8.71 35.62
C LEU A 97 10.36 -9.84 36.51
N LEU A 98 10.87 -11.06 36.36
CA LEU A 98 10.42 -12.22 37.14
C LEU A 98 10.68 -12.06 38.66
N ASP A 99 11.70 -11.28 39.01
CA ASP A 99 11.99 -10.89 40.39
C ASP A 99 10.99 -9.84 40.91
N SER A 100 10.51 -8.96 40.03
CA SER A 100 9.74 -7.77 40.35
C SER A 100 8.22 -8.00 40.46
N VAL A 101 7.76 -9.24 40.23
CA VAL A 101 6.35 -9.65 40.32
C VAL A 101 6.15 -10.76 41.35
N ASP A 102 4.97 -10.84 41.95
CA ASP A 102 4.63 -11.88 42.94
C ASP A 102 4.12 -13.17 42.29
N GLU A 103 3.57 -13.04 41.09
CA GLU A 103 3.00 -14.15 40.34
C GLU A 103 3.29 -13.99 38.84
N VAL A 104 3.61 -15.11 38.20
CA VAL A 104 3.57 -15.28 36.75
C VAL A 104 2.51 -16.31 36.44
N LEU A 105 1.40 -15.86 35.85
CA LEU A 105 0.28 -16.67 35.42
C LEU A 105 0.40 -16.92 33.92
N LEU A 106 0.63 -18.17 33.54
CA LEU A 106 0.69 -18.58 32.14
C LEU A 106 -0.64 -19.23 31.74
N PHE A 107 -1.38 -18.56 30.85
CA PHE A 107 -2.65 -19.05 30.30
C PHE A 107 -2.41 -19.72 28.95
N ILE A 108 -2.54 -21.04 28.91
CA ILE A 108 -2.38 -21.85 27.71
C ILE A 108 -3.74 -21.96 27.03
N ASN A 109 -3.90 -21.32 25.86
CA ASN A 109 -5.17 -21.24 25.14
C ASN A 109 -5.19 -22.25 23.97
N GLY A 110 -6.13 -23.19 23.94
CA GLY A 110 -6.35 -24.10 22.80
C GLY A 110 -5.29 -25.20 22.62
N ALA A 111 -4.64 -25.66 23.69
CA ALA A 111 -3.66 -26.76 23.58
C ALA A 111 -4.32 -28.13 23.78
N SER A 112 -4.28 -29.00 22.76
CA SER A 112 -4.47 -30.44 22.93
C SER A 112 -3.32 -31.03 23.77
N SER A 113 -3.53 -32.19 24.40
CA SER A 113 -2.56 -32.86 25.29
C SER A 113 -1.15 -33.10 24.72
N SER A 114 -0.93 -32.84 23.42
CA SER A 114 0.34 -32.94 22.70
C SER A 114 1.25 -31.68 22.78
N HIS A 115 0.78 -30.55 23.33
CA HIS A 115 1.54 -29.29 23.45
C HIS A 115 1.90 -28.91 24.90
N SER A 116 2.13 -29.89 25.78
CA SER A 116 2.45 -29.61 27.18
C SER A 116 3.78 -28.85 27.31
N LEU A 117 3.74 -27.62 27.83
CA LEU A 117 4.93 -26.88 28.23
C LEU A 117 5.66 -27.64 29.35
N THR A 118 6.92 -28.00 29.11
CA THR A 118 7.77 -28.76 30.02
C THR A 118 8.86 -27.87 30.66
N PRO A 119 9.47 -28.31 31.78
CA PRO A 119 10.66 -27.66 32.35
C PRO A 119 11.81 -27.49 31.36
N GLN A 120 11.92 -28.36 30.36
CA GLN A 120 12.92 -28.26 29.30
C GLN A 120 12.55 -27.18 28.27
N SER A 121 11.26 -27.00 27.99
CA SER A 121 10.79 -26.04 26.99
C SER A 121 10.84 -24.59 27.46
N ILE A 122 10.52 -24.30 28.73
CA ILE A 122 10.52 -22.94 29.29
C ILE A 122 11.20 -22.92 30.68
N PRO A 123 12.52 -23.19 30.74
CA PRO A 123 13.23 -23.41 31.99
C PRO A 123 13.17 -22.23 32.95
N GLN A 124 13.12 -20.99 32.45
CA GLN A 124 13.02 -19.77 33.25
C GLN A 124 11.74 -19.75 34.08
N PHE A 125 10.60 -20.10 33.47
CA PHE A 125 9.33 -20.18 34.18
C PHE A 125 9.35 -21.28 35.25
N PHE A 126 9.89 -22.45 34.92
CA PHE A 126 9.97 -23.57 35.87
C PHE A 126 11.06 -23.40 36.93
N ALA A 127 12.01 -22.46 36.77
CA ALA A 127 12.96 -22.08 37.80
C ALA A 127 12.32 -21.23 38.92
N LEU A 128 11.16 -20.60 38.64
CA LEU A 128 10.47 -19.79 39.64
C LEU A 128 9.97 -20.62 40.83
N PRO A 129 9.95 -20.05 42.05
CA PRO A 129 9.36 -20.70 43.22
C PRO A 129 7.89 -21.10 42.94
N SER A 130 7.46 -22.26 43.42
CA SER A 130 6.09 -22.75 43.20
C SER A 130 4.99 -21.76 43.60
N ARG A 131 5.23 -20.91 44.61
CA ARG A 131 4.30 -19.84 45.01
C ARG A 131 4.10 -18.75 43.96
N LYS A 132 5.12 -18.50 43.12
CA LYS A 132 5.08 -17.51 42.03
C LYS A 132 4.54 -18.09 40.72
N ARG A 133 4.48 -19.42 40.56
CA ARG A 133 4.03 -20.06 39.31
C ARG A 133 2.55 -20.36 39.36
N HIS A 134 1.83 -19.95 38.32
CA HIS A 134 0.44 -20.30 38.12
C HIS A 134 0.23 -20.68 36.65
N ILE A 135 -0.30 -21.87 36.39
CA ILE A 135 -0.62 -22.33 35.03
C ILE A 135 -2.12 -22.58 34.95
N ILE A 136 -2.75 -22.05 33.91
CA ILE A 136 -4.13 -22.37 33.54
C ILE A 136 -4.12 -22.93 32.14
N ASN A 137 -4.77 -24.08 31.95
CA ASN A 137 -4.89 -24.70 30.64
C ASN A 137 -6.34 -24.68 30.17
N SER A 138 -6.57 -24.09 29.00
CA SER A 138 -7.84 -24.13 28.28
C SER A 138 -7.72 -25.10 27.10
N PRO A 139 -8.47 -26.21 27.08
CA PRO A 139 -8.46 -27.12 25.94
C PRO A 139 -9.08 -26.49 24.68
N GLU A 140 -9.96 -25.49 24.86
CA GLU A 140 -10.57 -24.71 23.78
C GLU A 140 -9.72 -23.49 23.47
N ASN A 141 -9.62 -23.14 22.18
CA ASN A 141 -9.05 -21.86 21.74
C ASN A 141 -10.10 -20.76 21.93
N LEU A 142 -10.06 -20.09 23.08
CA LEU A 142 -11.01 -19.05 23.42
C LEU A 142 -10.72 -17.77 22.62
N PRO A 143 -11.76 -17.00 22.24
CA PRO A 143 -11.60 -15.62 21.78
C PRO A 143 -10.79 -14.78 22.78
N LEU A 144 -9.99 -13.84 22.27
CA LEU A 144 -9.00 -13.07 23.03
C LEU A 144 -9.58 -12.46 24.32
N GLY A 145 -10.72 -11.75 24.23
CA GLY A 145 -11.32 -11.10 25.40
C GLY A 145 -11.78 -12.07 26.49
N LEU A 146 -12.23 -13.27 26.11
CA LEU A 146 -12.63 -14.31 27.07
C LEU A 146 -11.39 -14.95 27.73
N ALA A 147 -10.30 -15.13 26.98
CA ALA A 147 -9.03 -15.56 27.54
C ALA A 147 -8.46 -14.53 28.53
N ILE A 148 -8.46 -13.24 28.15
CA ILE A 148 -8.09 -12.12 29.02
C ILE A 148 -8.93 -12.12 30.30
N SER A 149 -10.26 -12.26 30.18
CA SER A 149 -11.13 -12.31 31.36
C SER A 149 -10.74 -13.43 32.32
N ARG A 150 -10.56 -14.65 31.82
CA ARG A 150 -10.18 -15.80 32.66
C ARG A 150 -8.84 -15.59 33.37
N MET A 151 -7.82 -15.10 32.66
CA MET A 151 -6.50 -14.91 33.27
C MET A 151 -6.48 -13.74 34.26
N VAL A 152 -7.15 -12.63 33.97
CA VAL A 152 -7.22 -11.48 34.89
C VAL A 152 -7.99 -11.84 36.17
N ARG A 153 -9.10 -12.57 36.07
CA ARG A 153 -9.88 -13.03 37.24
C ARG A 153 -9.10 -14.03 38.10
N ALA A 154 -8.23 -14.82 37.49
CA ALA A 154 -7.43 -15.81 38.20
C ALA A 154 -6.12 -15.25 38.80
N ALA A 155 -5.70 -14.05 38.39
CA ALA A 155 -4.56 -13.35 38.96
C ALA A 155 -4.78 -13.11 40.46
N ARG A 156 -3.74 -13.31 41.28
CA ARG A 156 -3.81 -13.23 42.75
C ARG A 156 -3.61 -11.81 43.30
N SER A 157 -2.85 -10.98 42.59
CA SER A 157 -2.47 -9.65 43.05
C SER A 157 -3.48 -8.56 42.69
N SER A 158 -3.41 -7.41 43.36
CA SER A 158 -4.31 -6.27 43.07
C SER A 158 -4.00 -5.60 41.74
N TYR A 159 -2.74 -5.62 41.31
CA TYR A 159 -2.31 -5.07 40.03
C TYR A 159 -1.95 -6.20 39.06
N VAL A 160 -2.38 -6.05 37.82
CA VAL A 160 -2.09 -7.00 36.74
C VAL A 160 -1.19 -6.34 35.73
N LEU A 161 -0.11 -7.02 35.35
CA LEU A 161 0.69 -6.71 34.17
C LEU A 161 0.31 -7.72 33.07
N LEU A 162 -0.48 -7.26 32.10
CA LEU A 162 -0.87 -8.03 30.93
C LEU A 162 0.30 -8.11 29.94
N LEU A 163 0.66 -9.32 29.54
CA LEU A 163 1.74 -9.61 28.59
C LEU A 163 1.29 -10.65 27.56
N GLU A 164 1.88 -10.54 26.37
CA GLU A 164 1.89 -11.61 25.38
C GLU A 164 3.30 -12.18 25.23
N LYS A 165 3.38 -13.33 24.59
CA LYS A 165 4.59 -14.16 24.47
C LYS A 165 5.70 -13.56 23.61
N ASP A 166 5.42 -12.53 22.84
CA ASP A 166 6.26 -11.90 21.81
C ASP A 166 6.83 -10.55 22.26
N TRP A 167 6.77 -10.26 23.56
CA TRP A 167 7.29 -9.01 24.11
C TRP A 167 8.62 -9.21 24.84
N ALA A 168 9.71 -8.87 24.17
CA ALA A 168 11.05 -8.88 24.74
C ALA A 168 11.26 -7.68 25.67
N LEU A 169 11.72 -7.92 26.89
CA LEU A 169 12.13 -6.87 27.83
C LEU A 169 13.54 -6.40 27.49
N ILE A 170 13.69 -5.12 27.10
CA ILE A 170 14.98 -4.61 26.57
C ILE A 170 15.74 -3.70 27.53
N GLU A 171 15.08 -3.26 28.60
CA GLU A 171 15.65 -2.39 29.62
C GLU A 171 16.38 -3.18 30.70
N ASN A 172 17.38 -2.58 31.34
CA ASN A 172 18.11 -3.26 32.42
C ASN A 172 17.27 -3.41 33.70
N GLN A 173 17.72 -4.28 34.62
CA GLN A 173 17.00 -4.58 35.87
C GLN A 173 16.66 -3.36 36.74
N THR A 174 17.53 -2.35 36.80
CA THR A 174 17.29 -1.14 37.60
C THR A 174 16.16 -0.31 36.98
N THR A 175 16.23 -0.08 35.67
CA THR A 175 15.19 0.63 34.92
C THR A 175 13.86 -0.11 34.97
N THR A 176 13.87 -1.44 34.82
CA THR A 176 12.68 -2.29 34.92
C THR A 176 11.97 -2.11 36.25
N ARG A 177 12.69 -2.25 37.37
CA ARG A 177 12.14 -2.07 38.72
C ARG A 177 11.58 -0.68 38.93
N SER A 178 12.32 0.36 38.52
CA SER A 178 11.90 1.76 38.63
C SER A 178 10.60 2.02 37.88
N ARG A 179 10.51 1.62 36.60
CA ARG A 179 9.32 1.86 35.76
C ARG A 179 8.10 1.06 36.19
N ILE A 180 8.26 -0.19 36.61
CA ILE A 180 7.18 -1.02 37.18
C ILE A 180 6.63 -0.37 38.45
N HIS A 181 7.52 0.07 39.35
CA HIS A 181 7.13 0.72 40.59
C HIS A 181 6.39 2.03 40.33
N TYR A 182 6.93 2.88 39.44
CA TYR A 182 6.30 4.15 39.07
C TYR A 182 4.91 3.96 38.43
N ALA A 183 4.76 2.97 37.55
CA ALA A 183 3.46 2.63 36.95
C ALA A 183 2.41 2.25 37.99
N LYS A 184 2.78 1.41 38.97
CA LYS A 184 1.91 1.07 40.09
C LYS A 184 1.50 2.31 40.89
N MET A 185 2.42 3.25 41.12
CA MET A 185 2.12 4.50 41.82
C MET A 185 1.15 5.40 41.05
N LEU A 186 1.24 5.46 39.72
CA LEU A 186 0.30 6.21 38.88
C LEU A 186 -1.12 5.67 39.03
N ILE A 187 -1.28 4.35 39.02
CA ILE A 187 -2.57 3.68 39.19
C ILE A 187 -3.10 3.88 40.62
N GLN A 188 -2.26 3.66 41.63
CA GLN A 188 -2.59 3.86 43.04
C GLN A 188 -3.03 5.29 43.37
N SER A 189 -2.44 6.26 42.69
CA SER A 189 -2.75 7.68 42.88
C SER A 189 -3.94 8.15 42.05
N ASN A 190 -4.61 7.24 41.32
CA ASN A 190 -5.70 7.54 40.40
C ASN A 190 -5.32 8.59 39.34
N ILE A 191 -4.05 8.59 38.92
CA ILE A 191 -3.53 9.46 37.86
C ILE A 191 -3.78 8.82 36.50
N ALA A 192 -3.67 7.50 36.41
CA ALA A 192 -3.94 6.71 35.23
C ALA A 192 -4.71 5.44 35.60
N HIS A 193 -5.57 4.99 34.69
CA HIS A 193 -6.27 3.71 34.84
C HIS A 193 -5.43 2.56 34.26
N VAL A 194 -4.71 2.84 33.16
CA VAL A 194 -3.83 1.90 32.47
C VAL A 194 -2.48 2.55 32.19
N VAL A 195 -1.39 1.82 32.40
CA VAL A 195 -0.02 2.25 32.03
C VAL A 195 0.52 1.30 30.96
N ARG A 196 0.97 1.85 29.83
CA ARG A 196 1.55 1.09 28.71
C ARG A 196 3.07 0.95 28.83
N PHE A 197 3.57 -0.21 28.43
CA PHE A 197 4.99 -0.55 28.51
C PHE A 197 5.62 -0.87 27.15
N ARG A 198 4.96 -0.63 26.02
CA ARG A 198 5.65 -0.64 24.73
C ARG A 198 6.71 0.46 24.73
N HIS A 199 7.96 0.09 24.45
CA HIS A 199 9.10 0.98 24.55
C HIS A 199 8.98 2.14 23.54
N ARG A 200 9.24 3.37 23.99
CA ARG A 200 9.03 4.58 23.18
C ARG A 200 9.93 4.61 21.95
N HIS A 201 11.23 4.41 22.15
CA HIS A 201 12.26 4.58 21.12
C HIS A 201 12.70 3.28 20.42
N ASN A 202 12.25 2.14 20.93
CA ASN A 202 12.54 0.81 20.37
C ASN A 202 11.30 -0.09 20.51
N PRO A 203 10.17 0.31 19.90
CA PRO A 203 8.87 -0.33 20.12
C PRO A 203 8.75 -1.73 19.53
N GLY A 204 9.71 -2.17 18.70
CA GLY A 204 9.57 -3.35 17.85
C GLY A 204 8.51 -3.17 16.76
N VAL A 205 8.26 -4.23 16.00
CA VAL A 205 7.28 -4.26 14.90
C VAL A 205 6.23 -5.35 15.09
N PRO A 206 4.98 -5.15 14.63
CA PRO A 206 4.51 -4.02 13.83
C PRO A 206 4.11 -2.79 14.67
N LEU A 207 4.31 -1.59 14.12
CA LEU A 207 3.79 -0.33 14.65
C LEU A 207 2.99 0.40 13.54
N HIS A 208 1.79 -0.10 13.24
CA HIS A 208 1.02 0.35 12.08
C HIS A 208 0.72 1.86 12.09
N ALA A 209 0.43 2.45 13.25
CA ALA A 209 0.16 3.87 13.36
C ALA A 209 1.34 4.75 12.88
N LEU A 210 2.58 4.34 13.18
CA LEU A 210 3.79 5.04 12.69
C LEU A 210 3.86 4.94 11.16
N ILE A 211 3.59 3.78 10.61
CA ILE A 211 3.64 3.53 9.16
C ILE A 211 2.58 4.35 8.42
N MET A 212 1.37 4.43 8.97
CA MET A 212 0.25 5.14 8.35
C MET A 212 0.26 6.65 8.56
N HIS A 213 0.85 7.18 9.64
CA HIS A 213 0.61 8.58 10.02
C HIS A 213 1.85 9.41 10.31
N TYR A 214 3.06 8.84 10.30
CA TYR A 214 4.29 9.62 10.45
C TYR A 214 4.34 10.75 9.42
N GLY A 215 4.58 11.99 9.87
CA GLY A 215 4.61 13.18 9.03
C GLY A 215 3.24 13.66 8.52
N ARG A 216 2.13 13.05 8.98
CA ARG A 216 0.74 13.46 8.71
C ARG A 216 -0.15 13.27 9.94
N GLU A 217 0.32 13.71 11.09
CA GLU A 217 -0.34 13.47 12.37
C GLU A 217 -1.78 13.97 12.40
N GLN A 218 -2.08 15.05 11.67
CA GLN A 218 -3.45 15.56 11.52
C GLN A 218 -4.42 14.50 10.96
N SER A 219 -3.95 13.65 10.03
CA SER A 219 -4.80 12.60 9.42
C SER A 219 -5.30 11.58 10.44
N ILE A 220 -4.67 11.46 11.61
CA ILE A 220 -5.16 10.59 12.68
C ILE A 220 -6.52 11.07 13.18
N LEU A 221 -6.71 12.38 13.35
CA LEU A 221 -7.97 12.97 13.82
C LEU A 221 -9.09 12.82 12.78
N ASP A 222 -8.75 12.74 11.51
CA ASP A 222 -9.72 12.63 10.41
C ASP A 222 -10.11 11.17 10.13
N ILE A 223 -9.19 10.22 10.36
CA ILE A 223 -9.36 8.81 9.99
C ILE A 223 -9.68 7.92 11.20
N GLN A 224 -8.89 8.02 12.27
CA GLN A 224 -8.99 7.13 13.43
C GLN A 224 -8.43 7.81 14.69
N THR A 225 -9.25 8.67 15.30
CA THR A 225 -8.88 9.53 16.44
C THR A 225 -8.27 8.78 17.63
N ASN A 226 -8.71 7.55 17.89
CA ASN A 226 -8.23 6.72 18.99
C ASN A 226 -6.78 6.20 18.78
N LEU A 227 -6.14 6.44 17.64
CA LEU A 227 -4.72 6.18 17.43
C LEU A 227 -3.80 7.32 17.85
N LEU A 228 -4.35 8.48 18.24
CA LEU A 228 -3.56 9.69 18.46
C LEU A 228 -2.45 9.49 19.49
N CYS A 229 -2.68 8.70 20.54
CA CYS A 229 -1.67 8.47 21.57
C CYS A 229 -0.41 7.74 21.07
N TYR A 230 -0.46 7.04 19.92
CA TYR A 230 0.72 6.37 19.36
C TYR A 230 1.77 7.35 18.84
N VAL A 231 1.43 8.61 18.61
CA VAL A 231 2.41 9.65 18.24
C VAL A 231 3.53 9.78 19.28
N HIS A 232 3.32 9.30 20.51
CA HIS A 232 4.37 9.19 21.54
C HIS A 232 5.62 8.45 21.07
N HIS A 233 5.50 7.52 20.11
CA HIS A 233 6.61 6.75 19.60
C HIS A 233 7.56 7.55 18.68
N TRP A 234 7.09 8.62 18.03
CA TRP A 234 7.90 9.37 17.07
C TRP A 234 7.94 10.88 17.30
N GLN A 235 7.02 11.43 18.09
CA GLN A 235 7.03 12.83 18.48
C GLN A 235 7.86 13.04 19.74
N SER A 236 8.74 14.04 19.71
CA SER A 236 9.62 14.38 20.85
C SER A 236 8.81 14.86 22.06
N HIS A 237 7.76 15.66 21.82
CA HIS A 237 6.85 16.15 22.85
C HIS A 237 5.38 16.08 22.38
N PRO A 238 4.72 14.91 22.51
CA PRO A 238 3.36 14.68 21.99
C PRO A 238 2.30 15.74 22.39
N PRO A 239 2.29 16.28 23.63
CA PRO A 239 1.33 17.32 24.02
C PRO A 239 1.41 18.62 23.19
N SER A 240 2.53 18.88 22.51
CA SER A 240 2.71 20.10 21.70
C SER A 240 2.01 20.08 20.34
N MET A 241 1.59 18.91 19.84
CA MET A 241 0.97 18.82 18.51
C MET A 241 -0.37 19.56 18.41
N PHE A 242 -1.17 19.50 19.49
CA PHE A 242 -2.50 20.08 19.56
C PHE A 242 -2.67 20.86 20.87
N PRO A 243 -1.97 22.00 21.02
CA PRO A 243 -1.88 22.70 22.29
C PRO A 243 -3.27 23.18 22.73
N GLY A 244 -3.60 22.96 24.00
CA GLY A 244 -4.88 23.39 24.59
C GLY A 244 -6.10 22.56 24.22
N LYS A 245 -5.97 21.49 23.41
CA LYS A 245 -7.08 20.61 23.04
C LYS A 245 -7.33 19.46 24.04
N GLY A 246 -6.41 19.24 24.97
CA GLY A 246 -6.54 18.20 26.00
C GLY A 246 -6.41 16.76 25.49
N HIS A 247 -6.00 16.57 24.23
CA HIS A 247 -5.84 15.24 23.63
C HIS A 247 -4.74 14.40 24.30
N MET A 248 -3.61 15.02 24.60
CA MET A 248 -2.50 14.44 25.36
C MET A 248 -1.93 15.50 26.30
N THR A 249 -1.47 15.09 27.47
CA THR A 249 -0.90 15.96 28.51
C THR A 249 0.30 15.28 29.16
N GLU A 250 1.16 16.04 29.83
CA GLU A 250 2.10 15.44 30.79
C GLU A 250 1.31 14.84 31.95
N CYS A 251 1.61 13.60 32.33
CA CYS A 251 0.96 13.00 33.48
C CYS A 251 1.33 13.75 34.75
N ARG A 252 0.37 13.86 35.67
CA ARG A 252 0.66 14.35 37.02
C ARG A 252 1.66 13.41 37.71
N ARG A 253 2.46 13.95 38.62
CA ARG A 253 3.39 13.16 39.42
C ARG A 253 2.67 12.53 40.61
N PRO A 254 2.96 11.26 40.96
CA PRO A 254 2.46 10.67 42.20
C PRO A 254 2.88 11.47 43.43
N VAL A 255 1.99 11.70 44.38
CA VAL A 255 2.31 12.52 45.59
C VAL A 255 3.45 11.93 46.43
N LYS A 256 3.64 10.61 46.36
CA LYS A 256 4.63 9.87 47.13
C LYS A 256 5.93 9.55 46.37
N SER A 257 6.10 10.01 45.12
CA SER A 257 7.30 9.70 44.36
C SER A 257 8.50 10.51 44.89
N THR A 258 9.69 9.90 44.81
CA THR A 258 10.93 10.61 45.15
C THR A 258 11.38 11.46 43.97
N PRO A 259 12.14 12.56 44.19
CA PRO A 259 12.69 13.35 43.10
C PRO A 259 13.57 12.54 42.14
N GLN A 260 14.22 11.49 42.63
CA GLN A 260 15.00 10.58 41.78
C GLN A 260 14.08 9.72 40.90
N LEU A 261 13.03 9.14 41.47
CA LEU A 261 12.07 8.33 40.72
C LEU A 261 11.34 9.16 39.65
N ASP A 262 10.99 10.40 39.98
CA ASP A 262 10.45 11.37 39.00
C ASP A 262 11.46 11.67 37.90
N ARG A 263 12.75 11.87 38.26
CA ARG A 263 13.82 12.13 37.28
C ARG A 263 14.04 10.95 36.34
N ASP A 264 13.92 9.73 36.84
CA ASP A 264 14.05 8.51 36.04
C ASP A 264 12.85 8.29 35.11
N ASN A 265 11.75 9.01 35.32
CA ASN A 265 10.47 8.88 34.62
C ASN A 265 9.89 10.25 34.15
N GLN A 266 10.74 11.15 33.63
CA GLN A 266 10.33 12.51 33.26
C GLN A 266 9.42 12.59 32.02
N ASP A 267 9.34 11.52 31.22
CA ASP A 267 8.60 11.45 29.95
C ASP A 267 7.39 10.51 30.04
N VAL A 268 6.43 10.83 30.91
CA VAL A 268 5.16 10.09 30.99
C VAL A 268 4.01 10.99 30.59
N PHE A 269 3.29 10.58 29.54
CA PHE A 269 2.18 11.32 28.98
C PHE A 269 0.86 10.61 29.25
N CYS A 270 -0.20 11.39 29.48
CA CYS A 270 -1.53 10.92 29.77
C CYS A 270 -2.46 11.33 28.64
N ALA A 271 -3.26 10.38 28.15
CA ALA A 271 -4.27 10.59 27.12
C ALA A 271 -5.61 9.94 27.54
N PRO A 272 -6.75 10.59 27.30
CA PRO A 272 -8.05 9.93 27.34
C PRO A 272 -8.13 8.73 26.40
N SER A 273 -8.94 7.73 26.74
CA SER A 273 -9.16 6.53 25.94
C SER A 273 -9.79 6.80 24.58
N GLU A 274 -10.49 7.93 24.43
CA GLU A 274 -10.96 8.49 23.15
C GLU A 274 -9.80 8.71 22.16
N PHE A 275 -8.63 9.14 22.66
CA PHE A 275 -7.43 9.39 21.89
C PHE A 275 -6.40 8.26 22.02
N CYS A 276 -6.73 7.20 22.77
CA CYS A 276 -5.83 6.09 23.03
C CYS A 276 -6.59 4.78 23.13
N GLN A 277 -6.77 4.12 21.98
CA GLN A 277 -7.44 2.84 21.81
C GLN A 277 -6.89 1.77 22.76
N TRP A 278 -7.67 0.73 23.03
CA TRP A 278 -7.17 -0.49 23.63
C TRP A 278 -6.25 -1.24 22.65
N SER A 279 -5.29 -1.97 23.20
CA SER A 279 -4.45 -2.92 22.46
C SER A 279 -3.94 -4.00 23.42
N ASN A 280 -3.65 -5.19 22.91
CA ASN A 280 -2.96 -6.25 23.65
C ASN A 280 -1.49 -5.97 24.02
N ASN A 281 -0.92 -4.82 23.63
CA ASN A 281 0.43 -4.39 24.07
C ASN A 281 0.58 -4.46 25.62
N PRO A 282 1.81 -4.72 26.13
CA PRO A 282 2.12 -4.76 27.55
C PRO A 282 1.55 -3.59 28.33
N SER A 283 0.72 -3.88 29.32
CA SER A 283 0.02 -2.86 30.10
C SER A 283 -0.22 -3.29 31.54
N MET A 284 -0.23 -2.32 32.45
CA MET A 284 -0.59 -2.53 33.86
C MET A 284 -1.84 -1.76 34.23
N PHE A 285 -2.68 -2.37 35.07
CA PHE A 285 -3.92 -1.79 35.57
C PHE A 285 -4.30 -2.40 36.92
N ASP A 286 -5.23 -1.76 37.63
CA ASP A 286 -5.88 -2.34 38.80
C ASP A 286 -6.83 -3.47 38.35
N ARG A 287 -6.65 -4.67 38.93
CA ARG A 287 -7.37 -5.89 38.57
C ARG A 287 -8.88 -5.72 38.72
N ARG A 288 -9.30 -5.13 39.85
CA ARG A 288 -10.71 -5.00 40.19
C ARG A 288 -11.38 -4.00 39.26
N TRP A 289 -10.75 -2.84 39.07
CA TRP A 289 -11.23 -1.83 38.14
C TRP A 289 -11.42 -2.40 36.73
N PHE A 290 -10.44 -3.15 36.21
CA PHE A 290 -10.52 -3.68 34.85
C PHE A 290 -11.62 -4.73 34.69
N ILE A 291 -11.83 -5.57 35.71
CA ILE A 291 -12.95 -6.50 35.76
C ILE A 291 -14.28 -5.75 35.68
N GLU A 292 -14.51 -4.80 36.59
CA GLU A 292 -15.78 -4.12 36.77
C GLU A 292 -16.13 -3.17 35.61
N ASN A 293 -15.12 -2.56 34.97
CA ASN A 293 -15.33 -1.47 34.00
C ASN A 293 -15.07 -1.88 32.54
N VAL A 294 -14.48 -3.06 32.30
CA VAL A 294 -14.14 -3.51 30.94
C VAL A 294 -14.64 -4.95 30.71
N LEU A 295 -14.24 -5.89 31.56
CA LEU A 295 -14.51 -7.32 31.30
C LEU A 295 -15.96 -7.72 31.54
N ASP A 296 -16.57 -7.29 32.65
CA ASP A 296 -17.98 -7.60 32.95
C ASP A 296 -18.91 -7.10 31.84
N GLU A 297 -18.61 -5.91 31.29
CA GLU A 297 -19.37 -5.32 30.21
C GLU A 297 -19.16 -6.06 28.88
N TYR A 298 -17.90 -6.39 28.55
CA TYR A 298 -17.59 -7.17 27.35
C TYR A 298 -18.22 -8.56 27.39
N GLU A 299 -18.14 -9.30 28.51
CA GLU A 299 -18.72 -10.65 28.61
C GLU A 299 -20.24 -10.63 28.41
N ARG A 300 -20.91 -9.60 28.96
CA ARG A 300 -22.34 -9.37 28.78
C ARG A 300 -22.68 -9.10 27.31
N GLU A 301 -21.95 -8.18 26.67
CA GLU A 301 -22.17 -7.83 25.26
C GLU A 301 -21.82 -8.99 24.32
N TYR A 302 -20.72 -9.70 24.57
CA TYR A 302 -20.31 -10.88 23.82
C TYR A 302 -21.43 -11.92 23.75
N LYS A 303 -22.10 -12.18 24.89
CA LYS A 303 -23.21 -13.13 24.94
C LYS A 303 -24.40 -12.65 24.07
N ILE A 304 -24.76 -11.37 24.16
CA ILE A 304 -25.84 -10.77 23.38
C ILE A 304 -25.53 -10.80 21.88
N GLU A 305 -24.33 -10.39 21.49
CA GLU A 305 -23.86 -10.35 20.10
C GLU A 305 -23.80 -11.76 19.49
N PHE A 306 -23.29 -12.73 20.26
CA PHE A 306 -23.24 -14.12 19.81
C PHE A 306 -24.63 -14.73 19.65
N GLU A 307 -25.56 -14.49 20.58
CA GLU A 307 -26.94 -14.97 20.48
C GLU A 307 -27.67 -14.38 19.28
N LYS A 308 -27.40 -13.11 18.94
CA LYS A 308 -28.10 -12.39 17.86
C LYS A 308 -27.52 -12.64 16.47
N PHE A 309 -26.19 -12.71 16.35
CA PHE A 309 -25.49 -12.72 15.06
C PHE A 309 -24.53 -13.90 14.89
N GLY A 310 -24.40 -14.76 15.90
CA GLY A 310 -23.42 -15.84 15.90
C GLY A 310 -22.00 -15.33 15.70
N LYS A 311 -21.15 -16.17 15.09
CA LYS A 311 -19.72 -15.87 14.84
C LYS A 311 -19.47 -14.75 13.84
N THR A 312 -20.50 -14.17 13.24
CA THR A 312 -20.36 -13.12 12.22
C THR A 312 -20.29 -11.71 12.80
N SER A 313 -20.64 -11.52 14.09
CA SER A 313 -20.53 -10.19 14.70
C SER A 313 -19.05 -9.81 14.90
N PRO A 314 -18.63 -8.64 14.39
CA PRO A 314 -17.27 -8.14 14.64
C PRO A 314 -17.04 -7.78 16.11
N PHE A 315 -18.11 -7.54 16.89
CA PHE A 315 -18.03 -7.20 18.32
C PHE A 315 -17.73 -8.40 19.22
N LEU A 316 -17.57 -9.61 18.65
CA LEU A 316 -16.99 -10.74 19.36
C LEU A 316 -15.46 -10.65 19.47
N ASP A 317 -14.83 -9.80 18.65
CA ASP A 317 -13.42 -9.47 18.80
C ASP A 317 -13.25 -8.39 19.87
N PHE A 318 -12.32 -8.62 20.80
CA PHE A 318 -12.17 -7.74 21.98
C PHE A 318 -11.60 -6.38 21.62
N GLU A 319 -10.62 -6.33 20.71
CA GLU A 319 -10.05 -5.06 20.26
C GLU A 319 -11.07 -4.29 19.43
N TYR A 320 -11.83 -4.97 18.58
CA TYR A 320 -12.90 -4.34 17.82
C TYR A 320 -14.00 -3.79 18.72
N TYR A 321 -14.46 -4.57 19.70
CA TYR A 321 -15.45 -4.13 20.68
C TYR A 321 -14.98 -2.91 21.46
N THR A 322 -13.79 -3.00 22.07
CA THR A 322 -13.28 -1.90 22.90
C THR A 322 -13.11 -0.62 22.06
N ASN A 323 -12.62 -0.72 20.84
CA ASN A 323 -12.23 0.44 20.05
C ASN A 323 -13.35 1.04 19.19
N TRP A 324 -14.41 0.29 18.88
CA TRP A 324 -15.46 0.72 17.94
C TRP A 324 -16.89 0.64 18.47
N ARG A 325 -17.12 -0.05 19.59
CA ARG A 325 -18.45 -0.03 20.21
C ARG A 325 -18.62 1.28 20.97
N ALA A 326 -19.70 2.00 20.66
CA ALA A 326 -20.15 3.11 21.51
C ALA A 326 -20.22 2.62 22.97
N TYR A 327 -20.10 3.53 23.94
CA TYR A 327 -20.08 3.26 25.39
C TYR A 327 -19.00 2.28 25.91
N ALA A 328 -18.18 1.66 25.05
CA ALA A 328 -17.03 0.86 25.45
C ALA A 328 -15.78 1.75 25.64
N TRP A 329 -14.57 1.19 25.51
CA TRP A 329 -13.32 1.81 25.95
C TRP A 329 -13.13 3.27 25.48
N THR A 330 -13.36 3.59 24.20
CA THR A 330 -13.16 4.95 23.67
C THR A 330 -14.05 6.00 24.32
N ASP A 331 -15.21 5.60 24.83
CA ASP A 331 -16.24 6.52 25.34
C ASP A 331 -16.21 6.64 26.87
N LYS A 332 -15.40 5.82 27.55
CA LYS A 332 -15.31 5.83 29.02
C LYS A 332 -14.41 6.93 29.59
N ASN A 333 -13.69 7.68 28.75
CA ASN A 333 -12.73 8.70 29.18
C ASN A 333 -11.69 8.16 30.20
N PHE A 334 -11.28 6.91 30.02
CA PHE A 334 -10.23 6.32 30.85
C PHE A 334 -8.90 6.99 30.53
N ILE A 335 -8.09 7.24 31.56
CA ILE A 335 -6.77 7.83 31.39
C ILE A 335 -5.73 6.73 31.15
N VAL A 336 -5.07 6.79 30.00
CA VAL A 336 -3.97 5.91 29.60
C VAL A 336 -2.64 6.66 29.73
N ALA A 337 -1.71 6.12 30.51
CA ALA A 337 -0.36 6.64 30.65
C ALA A 337 0.64 5.92 29.73
N LEU A 338 1.48 6.69 29.05
CA LEU A 338 2.50 6.25 28.11
C LEU A 338 3.85 6.81 28.56
N GLY A 339 4.73 5.93 29.04
CA GLY A 339 6.09 6.29 29.44
C GLY A 339 7.14 5.94 28.40
N ALA A 340 8.41 5.96 28.81
CA ALA A 340 9.52 5.41 28.03
C ALA A 340 9.36 3.91 27.71
N GLY A 341 8.54 3.18 28.48
CA GLY A 341 8.18 1.78 28.26
C GLY A 341 9.25 0.80 28.72
N LEU A 342 9.12 -0.48 28.38
CA LEU A 342 10.02 -1.56 28.81
C LEU A 342 10.23 -2.61 27.73
N PHE A 343 9.22 -2.87 26.91
CA PHE A 343 9.19 -4.00 26.00
C PHE A 343 9.27 -3.56 24.54
N SER A 344 10.00 -4.34 23.74
CA SER A 344 9.97 -4.29 22.28
C SER A 344 9.20 -5.50 21.79
N HIS A 345 8.32 -5.31 20.80
CA HIS A 345 7.72 -6.46 20.11
C HIS A 345 8.82 -7.21 19.35
N ASP A 346 8.92 -8.52 19.54
CA ASP A 346 9.92 -9.41 18.99
C ASP A 346 9.31 -10.80 18.74
N GLU A 347 8.52 -10.88 17.67
CA GLU A 347 7.94 -12.12 17.18
C GLU A 347 8.99 -12.92 16.38
N LYS A 348 9.22 -14.17 16.79
CA LYS A 348 10.09 -15.09 16.04
C LYS A 348 9.34 -15.67 14.84
N ASP A 349 10.10 -16.17 13.85
CA ASP A 349 9.74 -16.64 12.49
C ASP A 349 8.39 -17.38 12.25
N GLU A 350 7.62 -17.67 13.30
CA GLU A 350 6.36 -18.40 13.33
C GLU A 350 5.19 -17.60 12.70
N GLN A 351 5.23 -16.26 12.63
CA GLN A 351 4.29 -15.44 11.82
C GLN A 351 4.92 -14.18 11.17
N LYS A 352 6.03 -14.34 10.44
CA LYS A 352 6.82 -13.22 9.84
C LYS A 352 6.09 -12.27 8.85
N TYR A 353 4.78 -12.40 8.65
CA TYR A 353 4.01 -11.61 7.69
C TYR A 353 2.74 -11.00 8.28
N PHE A 354 2.81 -10.43 9.50
CA PHE A 354 1.75 -9.53 9.94
C PHE A 354 1.60 -8.38 8.93
N ASN A 355 0.35 -7.96 8.67
CA ASN A 355 -0.20 -7.21 7.52
C ASN A 355 0.45 -5.85 7.13
N THR A 356 1.76 -5.69 7.33
CA THR A 356 2.42 -4.39 7.25
C THR A 356 2.68 -3.96 5.82
N LEU A 357 2.80 -4.93 4.90
CA LEU A 357 2.77 -4.67 3.48
C LEU A 357 1.49 -3.91 3.10
N TRP A 358 0.35 -4.34 3.63
CA TRP A 358 -0.93 -3.67 3.39
C TRP A 358 -0.95 -2.27 3.97
N TYR A 359 -0.51 -2.06 5.22
CA TYR A 359 -0.45 -0.72 5.81
C TYR A 359 0.49 0.22 5.04
N ALA A 360 1.60 -0.32 4.55
CA ALA A 360 2.54 0.39 3.70
C ALA A 360 1.94 0.79 2.36
N HIS A 361 1.27 -0.17 1.71
CA HIS A 361 0.61 0.05 0.43
C HIS A 361 -0.58 1.00 0.56
N TYR A 362 -1.38 0.85 1.61
CA TYR A 362 -2.48 1.73 1.96
C TYR A 362 -1.97 3.17 2.11
N ARG A 363 -0.91 3.37 2.91
CA ARG A 363 -0.32 4.69 3.06
C ARG A 363 0.18 5.28 1.74
N LEU A 364 0.90 4.49 0.93
CA LEU A 364 1.34 4.92 -0.40
C LEU A 364 0.14 5.36 -1.26
N THR A 365 -0.93 4.57 -1.28
CA THR A 365 -2.13 4.86 -2.08
C THR A 365 -2.81 6.16 -1.65
N VAL A 366 -2.98 6.37 -0.34
CA VAL A 366 -3.58 7.60 0.19
C VAL A 366 -2.72 8.83 -0.13
N ASP A 367 -1.39 8.72 0.01
CA ASP A 367 -0.48 9.82 -0.34
C ASP A 367 -0.54 10.15 -1.85
N LEU A 368 -0.63 9.15 -2.73
CA LEU A 368 -0.78 9.35 -4.18
C LEU A 368 -2.12 10.02 -4.52
N GLU A 369 -3.21 9.59 -3.88
CA GLU A 369 -4.52 10.20 -4.06
C GLU A 369 -4.54 11.66 -3.58
N GLU A 370 -3.98 11.96 -2.42
CA GLU A 370 -3.85 13.32 -1.91
C GLU A 370 -3.03 14.21 -2.86
N LEU A 371 -1.90 13.70 -3.39
CA LEU A 371 -1.07 14.43 -4.35
C LEU A 371 -1.81 14.69 -5.67
N ARG A 372 -2.51 13.69 -6.19
CA ARG A 372 -3.36 13.83 -7.38
C ARG A 372 -4.44 14.89 -7.15
N ASN A 373 -5.13 14.83 -6.03
CA ASN A 373 -6.20 15.77 -5.68
C ASN A 373 -5.67 17.19 -5.44
N GLN A 374 -4.49 17.34 -4.83
CA GLN A 374 -3.82 18.63 -4.71
C GLN A 374 -3.43 19.18 -6.08
N TYR A 375 -2.88 18.34 -6.96
CA TYR A 375 -2.50 18.73 -8.32
C TYR A 375 -3.72 19.19 -9.14
N LEU A 376 -4.86 18.53 -8.99
CA LEU A 376 -6.13 18.93 -9.60
C LEU A 376 -6.74 20.20 -8.98
N SER A 377 -6.65 20.38 -7.65
CA SER A 377 -7.34 21.47 -6.94
C SER A 377 -6.54 22.78 -6.82
N ASN A 378 -5.20 22.75 -6.89
CA ASN A 378 -4.36 23.95 -6.87
C ASN A 378 -4.39 24.76 -8.19
N GLU A 379 -5.37 24.50 -9.04
CA GLU A 379 -5.67 25.18 -10.31
C GLU A 379 -5.63 26.72 -10.20
N THR A 380 -5.97 27.29 -9.04
CA THR A 380 -5.94 28.74 -8.77
C THR A 380 -4.52 29.32 -8.66
N SER A 381 -3.57 28.57 -8.09
CA SER A 381 -2.15 28.94 -8.04
C SER A 381 -1.51 28.86 -9.43
N PHE A 382 -1.92 27.85 -10.21
CA PHE A 382 -1.47 27.65 -11.59
C PHE A 382 -2.04 28.70 -12.56
N LYS A 383 -3.27 29.19 -12.32
CA LYS A 383 -3.89 30.31 -13.04
C LYS A 383 -3.17 31.65 -12.81
N ALA A 384 -2.67 31.91 -11.60
CA ALA A 384 -1.97 33.16 -11.26
C ALA A 384 -0.59 33.29 -11.94
N LEU A 385 0.00 32.18 -12.41
CA LEU A 385 1.35 32.12 -12.99
C LEU A 385 1.37 32.05 -14.52
N GLY A 386 0.25 32.29 -15.21
CA GLY A 386 0.23 32.39 -16.68
C GLY A 386 0.39 31.07 -17.42
N GLY A 387 -0.07 29.96 -16.82
CA GLY A 387 -0.03 28.63 -17.44
C GLY A 387 1.31 27.93 -17.21
N VAL A 388 1.27 26.83 -16.47
CA VAL A 388 2.38 25.92 -16.12
C VAL A 388 3.74 26.60 -16.09
N HIS A 389 3.91 27.54 -15.17
CA HIS A 389 5.19 27.68 -14.51
C HIS A 389 5.05 27.00 -13.16
N TYR A 390 5.45 25.72 -13.11
CA TYR A 390 6.00 25.18 -11.87
C TYR A 390 7.08 26.17 -11.44
N ASP A 391 6.89 26.84 -10.30
CA ASP A 391 7.92 27.69 -9.72
C ASP A 391 9.04 26.76 -9.21
N PRO A 392 10.19 26.68 -9.91
CA PRO A 392 11.28 25.81 -9.49
C PRO A 392 11.87 26.23 -8.13
N ASP A 393 11.55 27.43 -7.65
CA ASP A 393 11.98 27.96 -6.36
C ASP A 393 10.98 27.68 -5.23
N SER A 394 9.76 27.22 -5.54
CA SER A 394 8.79 26.78 -4.53
C SER A 394 9.27 25.44 -3.94
N PRO A 395 9.30 25.29 -2.59
CA PRO A 395 9.83 24.09 -1.98
C PRO A 395 9.06 22.86 -2.47
N TYR A 396 9.77 21.95 -3.13
CA TYR A 396 9.23 20.67 -3.55
C TYR A 396 8.58 20.00 -2.33
N PRO A 397 7.32 19.52 -2.44
CA PRO A 397 6.80 18.64 -1.42
C PRO A 397 7.78 17.46 -1.31
N PRO A 398 8.18 17.07 -0.08
CA PRO A 398 9.15 16.00 0.10
C PRO A 398 8.74 14.77 -0.70
N THR A 399 9.70 14.09 -1.30
CA THR A 399 9.47 12.84 -2.04
C THR A 399 8.75 11.83 -1.15
N MET A 400 8.08 10.84 -1.76
CA MET A 400 7.47 9.73 -1.02
C MET A 400 8.46 9.06 -0.06
N ARG A 401 9.73 8.96 -0.48
CA ARG A 401 10.82 8.42 0.33
C ARG A 401 11.14 9.27 1.57
N GLU A 402 10.95 10.59 1.50
CA GLU A 402 11.21 11.51 2.62
C GLU A 402 10.03 11.60 3.58
N ARG A 403 8.79 11.40 3.09
CA ARG A 403 7.57 11.38 3.91
C ARG A 403 7.35 10.07 4.64
N TYR A 404 7.76 8.96 4.03
CA TYR A 404 7.53 7.63 4.54
C TYR A 404 8.64 7.22 5.52
N PRO A 405 8.35 6.49 6.62
CA PRO A 405 9.38 6.02 7.55
C PRO A 405 10.12 4.80 6.96
N VAL A 406 10.76 5.00 5.81
CA VAL A 406 11.38 3.96 4.97
C VAL A 406 12.42 3.18 5.75
N GLU A 407 13.25 3.87 6.53
CA GLU A 407 14.29 3.26 7.34
C GLU A 407 13.70 2.34 8.41
N PHE A 408 12.57 2.73 9.02
CA PHE A 408 11.87 1.89 9.99
C PHE A 408 11.31 0.63 9.32
N VAL A 409 10.63 0.77 8.18
CA VAL A 409 10.07 -0.38 7.45
C VAL A 409 11.18 -1.32 6.95
N ARG A 410 12.28 -0.78 6.43
CA ARG A 410 13.45 -1.57 5.97
C ARG A 410 14.15 -2.30 7.10
N ALA A 411 14.37 -1.63 8.22
CA ALA A 411 15.13 -2.19 9.33
C ALA A 411 14.45 -3.42 9.96
N TYR A 412 13.12 -3.50 9.87
CA TYR A 412 12.36 -4.48 10.64
C TYR A 412 11.49 -5.43 9.82
N GLN A 413 11.19 -5.15 8.55
CA GLN A 413 10.19 -5.95 7.82
C GLN A 413 10.47 -6.17 6.34
N TRP A 414 10.84 -5.11 5.60
CA TRP A 414 11.02 -5.26 4.17
C TRP A 414 12.25 -4.48 3.66
N PRO A 415 13.39 -5.17 3.54
CA PRO A 415 14.66 -4.57 3.12
C PRO A 415 14.61 -3.87 1.75
N ASP A 416 13.71 -4.30 0.86
CA ASP A 416 13.67 -3.85 -0.54
C ASP A 416 12.70 -2.69 -0.81
N VAL A 417 11.99 -2.17 0.20
CA VAL A 417 11.11 -1.00 0.02
C VAL A 417 11.93 0.17 -0.52
N TYR A 418 11.55 0.74 -1.66
CA TYR A 418 12.22 1.87 -2.32
C TYR A 418 13.71 1.66 -2.69
N THR A 419 14.14 0.43 -2.94
CA THR A 419 15.55 0.13 -3.32
C THR A 419 15.73 -0.34 -4.76
N GLY A 420 14.66 -0.63 -5.50
CA GLY A 420 14.76 -1.25 -6.81
C GLY A 420 14.64 -0.27 -7.98
N THR A 421 14.40 -0.85 -9.16
CA THR A 421 14.34 -0.18 -10.46
C THR A 421 13.08 -0.58 -11.22
N LEU A 422 12.77 0.13 -12.32
CA LEU A 422 11.69 -0.25 -13.24
C LEU A 422 11.87 -1.68 -13.79
N GLU A 423 13.12 -2.12 -14.01
CA GLU A 423 13.40 -3.49 -14.46
C GLU A 423 13.09 -4.54 -13.38
N ASP A 424 13.32 -4.23 -12.10
CA ASP A 424 12.92 -5.12 -11.00
C ASP A 424 11.40 -5.28 -10.96
N GLN A 425 10.66 -4.18 -11.12
CA GLN A 425 9.19 -4.22 -11.21
C GLN A 425 8.71 -5.04 -12.41
N ARG A 426 9.33 -4.86 -13.60
CA ARG A 426 9.02 -5.63 -14.80
C ARG A 426 9.29 -7.11 -14.61
N LEU A 427 10.42 -7.47 -13.97
CA LEU A 427 10.77 -8.86 -13.69
C LEU A 427 9.72 -9.52 -12.78
N MET A 428 9.23 -8.82 -11.76
CA MET A 428 8.17 -9.32 -10.89
C MET A 428 6.89 -9.64 -11.67
N ILE A 429 6.42 -8.72 -12.51
CA ILE A 429 5.23 -8.93 -13.34
C ILE A 429 5.45 -10.08 -14.34
N ASN A 430 6.60 -10.10 -15.00
CA ASN A 430 6.93 -11.14 -15.96
C ASN A 430 6.99 -12.53 -15.32
N ASN A 431 7.47 -12.66 -14.07
CA ASN A 431 7.52 -13.95 -13.39
C ASN A 431 6.13 -14.56 -13.14
N VAL A 432 5.14 -13.72 -12.85
CA VAL A 432 3.74 -14.15 -12.66
C VAL A 432 3.02 -14.39 -13.98
N TYR A 433 3.32 -13.57 -14.99
CA TYR A 433 2.67 -13.64 -16.29
C TYR A 433 3.28 -14.70 -17.22
N LYS A 434 4.54 -15.08 -17.01
CA LYS A 434 5.24 -16.07 -17.85
C LYS A 434 4.54 -17.45 -17.91
N PRO A 435 4.04 -18.03 -16.80
CA PRO A 435 3.25 -19.27 -16.85
C PRO A 435 2.02 -19.16 -17.77
N PHE A 436 1.31 -18.03 -17.75
CA PHE A 436 0.19 -17.80 -18.68
C PHE A 436 0.69 -17.82 -20.13
N LEU A 437 1.74 -17.04 -20.43
CA LEU A 437 2.33 -17.03 -21.77
C LEU A 437 2.75 -18.44 -22.19
N ASP A 438 3.46 -19.20 -21.36
CA ASP A 438 3.93 -20.55 -21.70
C ASP A 438 2.78 -21.54 -22.02
N ASN A 439 1.56 -21.29 -21.52
CA ASN A 439 0.38 -22.12 -21.71
C ASN A 439 -0.58 -21.67 -22.83
N HIS A 440 -0.58 -20.39 -23.22
CA HIS A 440 -1.62 -19.80 -24.09
C HIS A 440 -1.03 -18.95 -25.27
N ARG A 441 0.24 -19.18 -25.62
CA ARG A 441 1.22 -18.19 -26.11
C ARG A 441 1.04 -17.49 -27.48
N ILE A 442 1.37 -16.19 -27.47
CA ILE A 442 1.89 -15.35 -28.58
C ILE A 442 3.43 -15.44 -28.64
N LEU A 443 4.03 -15.76 -29.80
CA LEU A 443 5.49 -16.00 -29.96
C LEU A 443 6.34 -14.74 -29.68
N ASN A 444 7.47 -14.89 -28.98
CA ASN A 444 8.43 -13.78 -28.84
C ASN A 444 9.39 -13.64 -30.05
N GLU A 445 10.10 -12.51 -30.16
CA GLU A 445 10.98 -12.15 -31.29
C GLU A 445 12.12 -13.15 -31.55
N SER A 446 12.66 -13.76 -30.49
CA SER A 446 13.68 -14.82 -30.55
C SER A 446 13.08 -16.17 -30.99
N GLU A 447 11.85 -16.48 -30.60
CA GLU A 447 11.12 -17.69 -30.98
C GLU A 447 10.65 -17.63 -32.45
N TRP A 448 10.23 -16.45 -32.91
CA TRP A 448 9.89 -16.16 -34.31
C TRP A 448 11.08 -16.46 -35.23
N SER A 449 12.26 -15.95 -34.87
CA SER A 449 13.45 -16.02 -35.71
C SER A 449 14.07 -17.43 -35.82
N SER A 450 13.73 -18.35 -34.91
CA SER A 450 14.47 -19.61 -34.77
C SER A 450 13.71 -20.89 -35.10
N ARG A 451 12.37 -20.94 -35.00
CA ARG A 451 11.65 -22.23 -35.07
C ARG A 451 10.33 -22.28 -35.86
N GLY A 452 9.67 -21.15 -36.14
CA GLY A 452 8.32 -21.16 -36.70
C GLY A 452 7.28 -21.87 -35.79
N PRO A 453 5.97 -21.74 -36.05
CA PRO A 453 4.95 -22.19 -35.11
C PRO A 453 4.80 -23.73 -35.08
N LYS A 454 4.94 -24.33 -33.89
CA LYS A 454 4.41 -25.68 -33.58
C LYS A 454 3.44 -25.55 -32.40
N SER A 455 2.13 -25.54 -32.68
CA SER A 455 1.08 -25.38 -31.66
C SER A 455 0.95 -26.63 -30.76
N LYS A 456 0.82 -26.45 -29.44
CA LYS A 456 0.38 -27.51 -28.52
C LYS A 456 -1.15 -27.54 -28.43
N LYS A 457 -1.75 -28.70 -28.12
CA LYS A 457 -3.21 -28.82 -27.86
C LYS A 457 -3.60 -27.95 -26.67
N MET A 458 -4.47 -26.96 -26.91
CA MET A 458 -4.89 -25.95 -25.94
C MET A 458 -6.06 -26.42 -25.07
N THR A 459 -6.09 -26.01 -23.81
CA THR A 459 -7.26 -26.13 -22.92
C THR A 459 -8.26 -25.00 -23.25
N MET A 460 -9.56 -25.28 -23.29
CA MET A 460 -10.58 -24.26 -23.61
C MET A 460 -10.83 -23.26 -22.46
N PHE A 461 -10.45 -23.60 -21.22
CA PHE A 461 -10.70 -22.75 -20.05
C PHE A 461 -9.46 -21.93 -19.68
N VAL A 462 -9.64 -20.63 -19.41
CA VAL A 462 -8.62 -19.69 -18.93
C VAL A 462 -9.11 -19.11 -17.60
N ASP A 463 -8.43 -19.43 -16.49
CA ASP A 463 -8.72 -18.85 -15.18
C ASP A 463 -8.22 -17.40 -15.08
N TRP A 464 -8.85 -16.50 -15.83
CA TRP A 464 -8.40 -15.12 -15.93
C TRP A 464 -8.48 -14.38 -14.59
N ARG A 465 -9.45 -14.70 -13.73
CA ARG A 465 -9.60 -14.10 -12.39
C ARG A 465 -8.47 -14.53 -11.46
N GLY A 466 -8.07 -15.81 -11.51
CA GLY A 466 -6.88 -16.29 -10.79
C GLY A 466 -5.62 -15.52 -11.21
N TYR A 467 -5.37 -15.40 -12.52
CA TYR A 467 -4.23 -14.64 -13.03
C TYR A 467 -4.27 -13.14 -12.64
N ILE A 468 -5.43 -12.48 -12.71
CA ILE A 468 -5.54 -11.08 -12.27
C ILE A 468 -5.26 -10.95 -10.77
N THR A 469 -5.73 -11.88 -9.95
CA THR A 469 -5.46 -11.89 -8.50
C THR A 469 -3.96 -12.02 -8.22
N ASP A 470 -3.28 -12.93 -8.92
CA ASP A 470 -1.84 -13.11 -8.79
C ASP A 470 -1.05 -11.85 -9.21
N ILE A 471 -1.44 -11.22 -10.33
CA ILE A 471 -0.85 -9.96 -10.79
C ILE A 471 -1.12 -8.85 -9.76
N HIS A 472 -2.34 -8.74 -9.22
CA HIS A 472 -2.71 -7.72 -8.24
C HIS A 472 -1.78 -7.76 -7.02
N SER A 473 -1.59 -8.94 -6.41
CA SER A 473 -0.71 -9.10 -5.25
C SER A 473 0.77 -8.73 -5.54
N THR A 474 1.17 -8.84 -6.80
CA THR A 474 2.53 -8.53 -7.25
C THR A 474 2.71 -7.05 -7.54
N VAL A 475 1.68 -6.40 -8.10
CA VAL A 475 1.68 -4.95 -8.37
C VAL A 475 1.78 -4.15 -7.06
N GLU A 476 1.03 -4.51 -6.02
CA GLU A 476 1.11 -3.84 -4.72
C GLU A 476 2.53 -3.86 -4.17
N LYS A 477 3.22 -5.00 -4.32
CA LYS A 477 4.61 -5.13 -3.89
C LYS A 477 5.56 -4.30 -4.77
N ALA A 478 5.42 -4.41 -6.09
CA ALA A 478 6.27 -3.72 -7.03
C ALA A 478 6.19 -2.18 -6.86
N ARG A 479 5.01 -1.62 -6.58
CA ARG A 479 4.82 -0.19 -6.29
C ARG A 479 5.60 0.30 -5.06
N LEU A 480 5.81 -0.57 -4.07
CA LEU A 480 6.58 -0.24 -2.87
C LEU A 480 8.09 -0.37 -3.07
N ILE A 481 8.55 -1.04 -4.14
CA ILE A 481 9.98 -1.11 -4.48
C ILE A 481 10.42 0.13 -5.28
N VAL A 482 9.55 0.65 -6.14
CA VAL A 482 9.76 1.91 -6.87
C VAL A 482 8.45 2.71 -6.88
N PRO A 483 8.37 3.83 -6.14
CA PRO A 483 7.18 4.68 -6.15
C PRO A 483 7.07 5.43 -7.49
N PRO A 484 5.86 5.83 -7.91
CA PRO A 484 5.68 6.56 -9.17
C PRO A 484 6.29 7.97 -9.11
N ASP A 485 6.75 8.46 -10.26
CA ASP A 485 7.22 9.83 -10.45
C ASP A 485 6.07 10.82 -10.26
N GLN A 486 6.33 11.99 -9.65
CA GLN A 486 5.32 13.02 -9.43
C GLN A 486 4.79 13.59 -10.77
N PRO A 487 3.57 14.16 -10.82
CA PRO A 487 2.96 14.61 -12.09
C PRO A 487 3.83 15.61 -12.89
N HIS A 488 4.57 16.47 -12.18
CA HIS A 488 5.46 17.47 -12.78
C HIS A 488 6.79 16.88 -13.28
N GLU A 489 7.17 15.68 -12.83
CA GLU A 489 8.35 14.94 -13.27
C GLU A 489 8.05 14.07 -14.50
N MET A 490 6.78 13.96 -14.91
CA MET A 490 6.37 13.12 -16.02
C MET A 490 6.92 13.63 -17.37
N THR A 491 7.51 12.74 -18.14
CA THR A 491 7.85 12.97 -19.55
C THR A 491 7.02 12.03 -20.41
N ILE A 492 6.33 12.56 -21.43
CA ILE A 492 5.31 11.84 -22.20
C ILE A 492 5.79 11.56 -23.63
N THR A 493 5.65 10.30 -24.05
CA THR A 493 5.76 9.88 -25.45
C THR A 493 4.36 9.51 -25.99
N LEU A 494 3.99 10.06 -27.14
CA LEU A 494 2.76 9.71 -27.85
C LEU A 494 2.97 8.44 -28.67
N VAL A 495 1.99 7.55 -28.67
CA VAL A 495 2.01 6.31 -29.43
C VAL A 495 0.79 6.25 -30.34
N THR A 496 0.97 5.80 -31.57
CA THR A 496 -0.13 5.54 -32.49
C THR A 496 0.21 4.42 -33.47
N THR A 497 -0.81 3.95 -34.19
CA THR A 497 -0.66 2.96 -35.25
C THR A 497 -1.49 3.36 -36.46
N LEU A 498 -0.92 3.24 -37.66
CA LEU A 498 -1.63 3.43 -38.92
C LEU A 498 -1.20 2.36 -39.92
N LEU A 499 -2.14 1.53 -40.34
CA LEU A 499 -1.97 0.56 -41.42
C LEU A 499 -3.16 0.68 -42.37
N ASP A 500 -2.90 0.48 -43.66
CA ASP A 500 -3.98 0.33 -44.62
C ASP A 500 -4.51 -1.11 -44.56
N ILE A 501 -5.75 -1.25 -44.11
CA ILE A 501 -6.48 -2.51 -43.98
C ILE A 501 -7.61 -2.62 -45.02
N GLY A 502 -7.65 -1.74 -46.02
CA GLY A 502 -8.62 -1.76 -47.12
C GLY A 502 -10.02 -1.28 -46.75
N ARG A 503 -10.17 -0.29 -45.85
CA ARG A 503 -11.51 0.22 -45.46
C ARG A 503 -12.25 0.93 -46.58
N ASP A 504 -11.56 1.42 -47.59
CA ASP A 504 -12.10 2.05 -48.79
C ASP A 504 -12.84 1.04 -49.69
N SER A 505 -12.49 -0.25 -49.58
CA SER A 505 -13.11 -1.35 -50.33
C SER A 505 -14.46 -1.82 -49.77
N LEU A 506 -14.84 -1.36 -48.56
CA LEU A 506 -16.16 -1.63 -47.99
C LEU A 506 -17.26 -0.95 -48.81
N LYS A 507 -18.46 -1.55 -48.80
CA LYS A 507 -19.64 -0.93 -49.41
C LYS A 507 -20.07 0.28 -48.60
N GLU A 508 -20.69 1.25 -49.27
CA GLU A 508 -21.36 2.34 -48.59
C GLU A 508 -22.55 1.80 -47.78
N ASP A 509 -22.70 2.34 -46.58
CA ASP A 509 -23.70 1.93 -45.60
C ASP A 509 -24.08 3.13 -44.72
N GLU A 510 -25.19 3.02 -44.00
CA GLU A 510 -25.73 4.09 -43.13
C GLU A 510 -24.87 4.40 -41.90
N TYR A 511 -23.91 3.55 -41.55
CA TYR A 511 -22.98 3.71 -40.41
C TYR A 511 -21.61 4.26 -40.82
N GLU A 512 -21.42 4.60 -42.11
CA GLU A 512 -20.20 5.20 -42.66
C GLU A 512 -18.93 4.36 -42.36
N PHE A 513 -19.02 3.03 -42.49
CA PHE A 513 -17.86 2.16 -42.25
C PHE A 513 -16.80 2.27 -43.33
N ARG A 514 -17.23 2.49 -44.59
CA ARG A 514 -16.34 2.80 -45.72
C ARG A 514 -15.64 4.13 -45.48
N ARG A 515 -14.32 4.13 -45.51
CA ARG A 515 -13.49 5.34 -45.32
C ARG A 515 -12.30 5.32 -46.26
N ASP A 516 -12.15 6.37 -47.06
CA ASP A 516 -10.97 6.59 -47.88
C ASP A 516 -9.70 6.66 -47.00
N PHE A 517 -8.64 6.00 -47.42
CA PHE A 517 -7.38 5.97 -46.67
C PHE A 517 -6.75 7.36 -46.56
N GLN A 518 -6.96 8.25 -47.53
CA GLN A 518 -6.46 9.62 -47.53
C GLN A 518 -6.91 10.40 -46.29
N ILE A 519 -8.11 10.13 -45.77
CA ILE A 519 -8.60 10.77 -44.54
C ILE A 519 -7.67 10.49 -43.35
N TYR A 520 -7.08 9.30 -43.28
CA TYR A 520 -6.12 8.94 -42.22
C TYR A 520 -4.77 9.61 -42.44
N LEU A 521 -4.30 9.75 -43.69
CA LEU A 521 -3.06 10.46 -44.00
C LEU A 521 -3.18 11.96 -43.66
N ASP A 522 -4.33 12.57 -43.92
CA ASP A 522 -4.59 13.98 -43.59
C ASP A 522 -4.76 14.20 -42.09
N ALA A 523 -5.35 13.24 -41.38
CA ALA A 523 -5.41 13.25 -39.91
C ALA A 523 -4.00 13.11 -39.30
N MET A 524 -3.21 12.17 -39.79
CA MET A 524 -1.84 11.95 -39.33
C MET A 524 -0.91 13.13 -39.60
N GLU A 525 -1.12 13.88 -40.68
CA GLU A 525 -0.40 15.13 -40.92
C GLU A 525 -0.56 16.12 -39.75
N LYS A 526 -1.78 16.25 -39.21
CA LYS A 526 -2.04 17.07 -38.01
C LYS A 526 -1.45 16.43 -36.76
N TRP A 527 -1.60 15.12 -36.60
CA TRP A 527 -1.06 14.37 -35.46
C TRP A 527 0.47 14.52 -35.32
N MET A 528 1.20 14.52 -36.45
CA MET A 528 2.64 14.72 -36.47
C MET A 528 3.08 16.10 -35.95
N GLY A 529 2.17 17.08 -35.93
CA GLY A 529 2.42 18.42 -35.39
C GLY A 529 2.49 18.51 -33.87
N HIS A 530 2.17 17.45 -33.11
CA HIS A 530 2.31 17.46 -31.65
C HIS A 530 3.77 17.65 -31.23
N LYS A 531 4.03 18.47 -30.21
CA LYS A 531 5.39 18.77 -29.72
C LYS A 531 6.06 17.63 -28.93
N TYR A 532 5.30 16.59 -28.59
CA TYR A 532 5.79 15.44 -27.84
C TYR A 532 6.67 14.54 -28.69
N ARG A 533 7.44 13.67 -28.02
CA ARG A 533 8.07 12.53 -28.69
C ARG A 533 6.99 11.56 -29.18
N LYS A 534 7.20 10.92 -30.32
CA LYS A 534 6.18 10.15 -31.03
C LYS A 534 6.74 8.81 -31.50
N VAL A 535 6.02 7.73 -31.22
CA VAL A 535 6.25 6.41 -31.82
C VAL A 535 5.05 6.07 -32.71
N VAL A 536 5.33 5.75 -33.96
CA VAL A 536 4.31 5.45 -34.98
C VAL A 536 4.55 4.06 -35.54
N TYR A 537 3.64 3.13 -35.25
CA TYR A 537 3.63 1.80 -35.82
C TYR A 537 2.95 1.83 -37.19
N THR A 538 3.68 1.54 -38.26
CA THR A 538 3.14 1.67 -39.62
C THR A 538 3.96 0.91 -40.66
N SER A 539 3.49 0.82 -41.90
CA SER A 539 4.28 0.25 -43.00
C SER A 539 5.35 1.23 -43.48
N LYS A 540 6.39 0.70 -44.13
CA LYS A 540 7.47 1.53 -44.68
C LYS A 540 6.95 2.55 -45.72
N ASP A 541 5.97 2.15 -46.52
CA ASP A 541 5.41 3.01 -47.56
C ASP A 541 4.59 4.16 -46.96
N ILE A 542 3.74 3.87 -45.97
CA ILE A 542 2.98 4.90 -45.25
C ILE A 542 3.94 5.85 -44.51
N ALA A 543 4.97 5.33 -43.85
CA ALA A 543 6.00 6.16 -43.21
C ALA A 543 6.69 7.10 -44.21
N ASN A 544 7.01 6.62 -45.41
CA ASN A 544 7.61 7.45 -46.45
C ASN A 544 6.66 8.56 -46.90
N GLU A 545 5.36 8.29 -47.06
CA GLU A 545 4.37 9.31 -47.39
C GLU A 545 4.23 10.35 -46.28
N LEU A 546 4.16 9.92 -45.01
CA LEU A 546 4.09 10.83 -43.87
C LEU A 546 5.34 11.71 -43.77
N ARG A 547 6.54 11.15 -43.98
CA ARG A 547 7.80 11.92 -43.96
C ARG A 547 7.83 13.08 -44.95
N LYS A 548 7.17 12.95 -46.12
CA LYS A 548 7.10 14.03 -47.11
C LYS A 548 6.35 15.26 -46.59
N LYS A 549 5.42 15.05 -45.65
CA LYS A 549 4.58 16.09 -45.05
C LYS A 549 5.14 16.64 -43.73
N MET A 550 6.20 16.03 -43.19
CA MET A 550 6.75 16.40 -41.89
C MET A 550 7.78 17.53 -42.00
N ASN A 551 7.75 18.45 -41.04
CA ASN A 551 8.82 19.42 -40.84
C ASN A 551 10.02 18.80 -40.09
N LYS A 552 11.12 19.54 -39.98
CA LYS A 552 12.36 19.06 -39.33
C LYS A 552 12.13 18.62 -37.88
N GLU A 553 11.38 19.40 -37.10
CA GLU A 553 11.08 19.10 -35.69
C GLU A 553 10.27 17.80 -35.54
N ALA A 554 9.26 17.59 -36.38
CA ALA A 554 8.48 16.36 -36.42
C ALA A 554 9.37 15.16 -36.80
N ILE A 555 10.30 15.31 -37.74
CA ILE A 555 11.24 14.24 -38.13
C ILE A 555 12.14 13.84 -36.96
N GLU A 556 12.68 14.82 -36.22
CA GLU A 556 13.58 14.59 -35.08
C GLU A 556 12.86 14.07 -33.82
N SER A 557 11.55 14.27 -33.74
CA SER A 557 10.71 13.85 -32.60
C SER A 557 9.88 12.59 -32.85
N THR A 558 9.93 12.01 -34.05
CA THR A 558 9.17 10.81 -34.42
C THR A 558 10.08 9.63 -34.74
N VAL A 559 9.80 8.48 -34.12
CA VAL A 559 10.31 7.18 -34.54
C VAL A 559 9.19 6.41 -35.22
N PHE A 560 9.50 5.84 -36.39
CA PHE A 560 8.63 4.91 -37.09
C PHE A 560 9.07 3.49 -36.80
N GLU A 561 8.17 2.72 -36.21
CA GLU A 561 8.36 1.28 -35.99
C GLU A 561 7.63 0.55 -37.10
N TYR A 562 8.40 -0.14 -37.94
CA TYR A 562 7.82 -0.78 -39.10
C TYR A 562 7.07 -2.03 -38.71
N THR A 563 5.80 -2.08 -39.09
CA THR A 563 5.00 -3.29 -38.97
C THR A 563 4.08 -3.49 -40.17
N THR A 564 3.58 -4.71 -40.33
CA THR A 564 2.73 -5.12 -41.45
C THR A 564 1.39 -5.68 -40.97
N VAL A 565 0.42 -5.74 -41.87
CA VAL A 565 -0.88 -6.40 -41.60
C VAL A 565 -0.72 -7.88 -41.27
N ASP A 566 0.35 -8.53 -41.75
CA ASP A 566 0.63 -9.93 -41.38
C ASP A 566 1.10 -10.06 -39.93
N GLU A 567 1.96 -9.16 -39.47
CA GLU A 567 2.41 -9.13 -38.09
C GLU A 567 1.29 -8.82 -37.10
N LEU A 568 0.22 -8.13 -37.50
CA LEU A 568 -0.98 -8.00 -36.66
C LEU A 568 -1.51 -9.38 -36.24
N ARG A 569 -1.52 -10.32 -37.19
CA ARG A 569 -2.06 -11.68 -37.00
C ARG A 569 -1.05 -12.63 -36.36
N THR A 570 0.24 -12.47 -36.66
CA THR A 570 1.28 -13.45 -36.27
C THR A 570 2.07 -13.03 -35.03
N ARG A 571 2.30 -11.73 -34.83
CA ARG A 571 3.14 -11.18 -33.76
C ARG A 571 2.34 -10.47 -32.69
N TRP A 572 1.44 -9.56 -33.08
CA TRP A 572 0.78 -8.67 -32.12
C TRP A 572 -0.40 -9.35 -31.42
N LEU A 573 -1.42 -9.77 -32.17
CA LEU A 573 -2.51 -10.57 -31.62
C LEU A 573 -2.06 -12.02 -31.37
N GLY A 574 -1.15 -12.50 -32.21
CA GLY A 574 -0.64 -13.87 -32.20
C GLY A 574 -1.58 -14.89 -32.86
N PRO A 575 -1.03 -16.02 -33.34
CA PRO A 575 -1.74 -16.96 -34.19
C PRO A 575 -2.94 -17.62 -33.50
N ASP A 576 -2.83 -17.88 -32.19
CA ASP A 576 -3.85 -18.62 -31.45
C ASP A 576 -5.08 -17.75 -31.19
N ASN A 577 -4.91 -16.48 -30.81
CA ASN A 577 -6.02 -15.52 -30.66
C ASN A 577 -6.59 -15.13 -32.02
N TYR A 578 -5.73 -14.99 -33.04
CA TYR A 578 -6.18 -14.71 -34.40
C TYR A 578 -7.08 -15.83 -34.97
N ALA A 579 -6.75 -17.10 -34.70
CA ALA A 579 -7.58 -18.23 -35.12
C ALA A 579 -9.00 -18.18 -34.50
N ASP A 580 -9.12 -17.79 -33.23
CA ASP A 580 -10.42 -17.62 -32.58
C ASP A 580 -11.19 -16.42 -33.16
N VAL A 581 -10.52 -15.28 -33.36
CA VAL A 581 -11.12 -14.10 -34.01
C VAL A 581 -11.69 -14.46 -35.38
N GLU A 582 -10.91 -15.18 -36.20
CA GLU A 582 -11.34 -15.60 -37.54
C GLU A 582 -12.57 -16.52 -37.47
N LYS A 583 -12.58 -17.46 -36.52
CA LYS A 583 -13.71 -18.36 -36.28
C LYS A 583 -14.97 -17.60 -35.84
N ILE A 584 -14.83 -16.67 -34.89
CA ILE A 584 -15.98 -15.96 -34.30
C ILE A 584 -16.57 -14.97 -35.30
N ARG A 585 -15.74 -14.16 -35.97
CA ARG A 585 -16.21 -13.13 -36.91
C ARG A 585 -16.98 -13.69 -38.11
N MET A 586 -16.74 -14.96 -38.45
CA MET A 586 -17.41 -15.67 -39.54
C MET A 586 -18.61 -16.50 -39.07
N SER A 587 -18.90 -16.53 -37.77
CA SER A 587 -20.01 -17.32 -37.23
C SER A 587 -21.36 -16.62 -37.42
N ASP A 588 -22.36 -17.40 -37.82
CA ASP A 588 -23.73 -16.92 -37.98
C ASP A 588 -24.30 -16.30 -36.69
N GLU A 589 -23.94 -16.88 -35.54
CA GLU A 589 -24.39 -16.40 -34.23
C GLU A 589 -23.87 -14.98 -33.95
N TRP A 590 -22.57 -14.75 -34.15
CA TRP A 590 -21.97 -13.45 -33.87
C TRP A 590 -22.43 -12.39 -34.88
N VAL A 591 -22.42 -12.72 -36.17
CA VAL A 591 -22.79 -11.79 -37.25
C VAL A 591 -24.26 -11.33 -37.15
N LYS A 592 -25.17 -12.20 -36.68
CA LYS A 592 -26.60 -11.89 -36.54
C LYS A 592 -26.96 -11.20 -35.22
N ARG A 593 -26.00 -10.97 -34.31
CA ARG A 593 -26.26 -10.39 -32.98
C ARG A 593 -26.74 -8.93 -33.04
N ALA A 594 -26.33 -8.19 -34.08
CA ALA A 594 -26.82 -6.85 -34.37
C ALA A 594 -26.87 -6.59 -35.87
N SER A 595 -27.81 -5.75 -36.31
CA SER A 595 -28.04 -5.44 -37.73
C SER A 595 -26.83 -4.84 -38.43
N TRP A 596 -25.97 -4.13 -37.70
CA TRP A 596 -24.79 -3.46 -38.23
C TRP A 596 -23.56 -4.37 -38.33
N LEU A 597 -23.49 -5.46 -37.56
CA LEU A 597 -22.28 -6.29 -37.43
C LEU A 597 -21.86 -6.93 -38.75
N GLN A 598 -22.82 -7.45 -39.52
CA GLN A 598 -22.54 -8.10 -40.80
C GLN A 598 -21.79 -7.20 -41.79
N ASN A 599 -22.14 -5.91 -41.83
CA ASN A 599 -21.51 -4.94 -42.74
C ASN A 599 -20.32 -4.22 -42.10
N SER A 600 -20.05 -4.48 -40.82
CA SER A 600 -19.00 -3.81 -40.07
C SER A 600 -17.60 -4.23 -40.53
N PRO A 601 -16.58 -3.37 -40.28
CA PRO A 601 -15.19 -3.74 -40.47
C PRO A 601 -14.79 -4.99 -39.68
N GLN A 602 -15.37 -5.20 -38.49
CA GLN A 602 -15.09 -6.37 -37.65
C GLN A 602 -15.45 -7.69 -38.36
N ALA A 603 -16.50 -7.69 -39.17
CA ALA A 603 -16.92 -8.86 -39.95
C ALA A 603 -16.19 -8.94 -41.30
N GLN A 604 -16.10 -7.82 -42.02
CA GLN A 604 -15.71 -7.80 -43.43
C GLN A 604 -14.19 -7.76 -43.65
N LEU A 605 -13.45 -7.09 -42.75
CA LEU A 605 -12.00 -6.89 -42.92
C LEU A 605 -11.22 -7.83 -42.00
N ARG A 606 -10.48 -8.74 -42.62
CA ARG A 606 -9.65 -9.75 -41.94
C ARG A 606 -8.69 -9.15 -40.90
N ASP A 607 -8.15 -7.97 -41.18
CA ASP A 607 -7.11 -7.34 -40.37
C ASP A 607 -7.64 -6.25 -39.41
N TYR A 608 -8.96 -5.98 -39.38
CA TYR A 608 -9.53 -4.95 -38.49
C TYR A 608 -9.43 -5.34 -37.01
N ASN A 609 -9.97 -6.51 -36.62
CA ASN A 609 -9.91 -6.95 -35.22
C ASN A 609 -8.46 -7.12 -34.73
N PRO A 610 -7.54 -7.73 -35.51
CA PRO A 610 -6.12 -7.76 -35.17
C PRO A 610 -5.52 -6.36 -34.96
N LEU A 611 -5.85 -5.36 -35.78
CA LEU A 611 -5.33 -4.00 -35.62
C LEU A 611 -5.78 -3.38 -34.30
N VAL A 612 -7.09 -3.37 -34.04
CA VAL A 612 -7.66 -2.64 -32.90
C VAL A 612 -7.31 -3.31 -31.57
N MET A 613 -7.31 -4.64 -31.50
CA MET A 613 -6.92 -5.40 -30.31
C MET A 613 -5.42 -5.32 -29.99
N SER A 614 -4.59 -4.98 -30.98
CA SER A 614 -3.12 -4.92 -30.83
C SER A 614 -2.58 -3.61 -30.28
N LYS A 615 -3.42 -2.57 -30.15
CA LYS A 615 -2.99 -1.23 -29.71
C LYS A 615 -2.28 -1.26 -28.35
N MET A 616 -2.79 -2.05 -27.40
CA MET A 616 -2.18 -2.21 -26.07
C MET A 616 -0.78 -2.84 -26.15
N PHE A 617 -0.59 -3.84 -27.00
CA PHE A 617 0.71 -4.49 -27.18
C PHE A 617 1.75 -3.58 -27.83
N MET A 618 1.33 -2.77 -28.82
CA MET A 618 2.18 -1.74 -29.41
C MET A 618 2.53 -0.65 -28.40
N MET A 619 1.60 -0.28 -27.52
CA MET A 619 1.88 0.66 -26.42
C MET A 619 2.91 0.10 -25.43
N LYS A 620 2.76 -1.17 -25.03
CA LYS A 620 3.75 -1.86 -24.18
C LYS A 620 5.12 -1.92 -24.83
N ASP A 621 5.16 -2.24 -26.11
CA ASP A 621 6.39 -2.33 -26.88
C ASP A 621 7.11 -0.98 -26.98
N ALA A 622 6.37 0.12 -27.23
CA ALA A 622 6.91 1.48 -27.18
C ALA A 622 7.47 1.83 -25.80
N ALA A 623 6.77 1.45 -24.73
CA ALA A 623 7.20 1.67 -23.36
C ALA A 623 8.46 0.85 -22.96
N ARG A 624 8.67 -0.31 -23.59
CA ARG A 624 9.87 -1.14 -23.40
C ARG A 624 11.07 -0.64 -24.20
N ARG A 625 10.87 -0.27 -25.47
CA ARG A 625 11.96 0.31 -26.29
C ARG A 625 12.40 1.67 -25.79
N ASN A 626 11.44 2.49 -25.36
CA ASN A 626 11.64 3.77 -24.70
C ASN A 626 12.78 4.62 -25.29
N HIS A 627 12.65 4.98 -26.57
CA HIS A 627 13.68 5.67 -27.38
C HIS A 627 14.23 6.96 -26.75
N TRP A 628 13.52 7.57 -25.80
CA TRP A 628 13.89 8.82 -25.15
C TRP A 628 13.97 8.76 -23.63
N ASN A 629 13.96 7.56 -23.04
CA ASN A 629 13.92 7.37 -21.58
C ASN A 629 12.79 8.19 -20.91
N THR A 630 11.62 8.25 -21.54
CA THR A 630 10.43 8.90 -20.99
C THR A 630 9.79 8.03 -19.92
N THR A 631 9.06 8.66 -19.00
CA THR A 631 8.42 7.95 -17.88
C THR A 631 7.01 7.46 -18.23
N HIS A 632 6.30 8.17 -19.13
CA HIS A 632 4.89 7.93 -19.47
C HIS A 632 4.64 7.86 -20.97
N PHE A 633 3.59 7.12 -21.34
CA PHE A 633 3.16 6.94 -22.72
C PHE A 633 1.66 7.16 -22.83
N LEU A 634 1.24 7.82 -23.91
CA LEU A 634 -0.17 8.10 -24.22
C LEU A 634 -0.48 7.62 -25.64
N PHE A 635 -1.44 6.70 -25.77
CA PHE A 635 -1.93 6.25 -27.05
C PHE A 635 -2.95 7.25 -27.57
N LEU A 636 -2.78 7.70 -28.81
CA LEU A 636 -3.73 8.55 -29.53
C LEU A 636 -3.99 7.92 -30.90
N ASP A 637 -5.21 7.45 -31.13
CA ASP A 637 -5.59 6.79 -32.40
C ASP A 637 -5.31 7.69 -33.61
N ALA A 638 -4.87 7.11 -34.73
CA ALA A 638 -4.40 7.79 -35.93
C ALA A 638 -5.46 8.62 -36.67
N LYS A 639 -6.76 8.38 -36.43
CA LYS A 639 -7.85 9.26 -36.91
C LYS A 639 -8.76 9.71 -35.75
N HIS A 640 -8.18 9.93 -34.58
CA HIS A 640 -8.94 10.44 -33.44
C HIS A 640 -9.52 11.83 -33.76
N ASN A 641 -10.81 12.06 -33.46
CA ASN A 641 -11.52 13.26 -33.89
C ASN A 641 -11.01 14.57 -33.26
N CYS A 642 -10.13 14.47 -32.25
CA CYS A 642 -9.67 15.58 -31.41
C CYS A 642 -8.19 15.91 -31.60
N GLN A 643 -7.58 15.43 -32.70
CA GLN A 643 -6.17 15.60 -33.06
C GLN A 643 -5.80 17.03 -33.45
N ASN A 644 -5.99 17.98 -32.54
CA ASN A 644 -5.46 19.32 -32.70
C ASN A 644 -4.10 19.39 -31.96
N PRO A 645 -2.96 19.48 -32.68
CA PRO A 645 -1.65 19.56 -32.04
C PRO A 645 -1.46 20.81 -31.19
N LYS A 646 -2.26 21.85 -31.42
CA LYS A 646 -2.30 23.05 -30.58
C LYS A 646 -3.15 22.88 -29.33
N ALA A 647 -4.03 21.87 -29.29
CA ALA A 647 -4.88 21.64 -28.14
C ALA A 647 -4.10 21.11 -26.95
N MET A 648 -3.17 20.17 -27.17
CA MET A 648 -2.37 19.56 -26.10
C MET A 648 -0.89 19.88 -26.24
N THR A 649 -0.35 20.55 -25.22
CA THR A 649 1.05 20.94 -25.09
C THR A 649 1.52 20.68 -23.65
N PRO A 650 2.85 20.61 -23.41
CA PRO A 650 3.37 20.51 -22.05
C PRO A 650 2.93 21.63 -21.09
N LYS A 651 2.39 22.74 -21.62
CA LYS A 651 1.88 23.86 -20.82
C LYS A 651 0.42 23.72 -20.38
N ASN A 652 -0.34 22.74 -20.89
CA ASN A 652 -1.76 22.61 -20.57
C ASN A 652 -2.24 21.16 -20.39
N ASP A 653 -1.35 20.17 -20.48
CA ASP A 653 -1.64 18.74 -20.34
C ASP A 653 -1.80 18.24 -18.88
N HIS A 654 -1.98 19.14 -17.91
CA HIS A 654 -2.15 18.81 -16.49
C HIS A 654 -3.23 17.74 -16.22
N ILE A 655 -4.40 17.80 -16.87
CA ILE A 655 -5.45 16.79 -16.68
C ILE A 655 -4.98 15.39 -17.12
N ILE A 656 -4.26 15.31 -18.25
CA ILE A 656 -3.67 14.06 -18.76
C ILE A 656 -2.62 13.53 -17.77
N ARG A 657 -1.81 14.41 -17.19
CA ARG A 657 -0.82 14.06 -16.17
C ARG A 657 -1.47 13.52 -14.89
N ALA A 658 -2.54 14.16 -14.43
CA ALA A 658 -3.26 13.73 -13.24
C ALA A 658 -3.84 12.32 -13.39
N HIS A 659 -4.45 12.02 -14.54
CA HIS A 659 -5.04 10.70 -14.79
C HIS A 659 -4.01 9.60 -15.14
N MET A 660 -2.79 9.97 -15.55
CA MET A 660 -1.70 9.02 -15.82
C MET A 660 -0.66 8.95 -14.69
N PHE A 661 -0.87 9.65 -13.57
CA PHE A 661 0.13 9.79 -12.50
C PHE A 661 0.53 8.44 -11.88
N ASP A 662 -0.41 7.72 -11.28
CA ASP A 662 -0.16 6.43 -10.63
C ASP A 662 -1.04 5.29 -11.16
N LYS A 663 -1.94 5.60 -12.09
CA LYS A 663 -2.92 4.69 -12.67
C LYS A 663 -2.93 4.79 -14.19
N PHE A 664 -3.64 3.85 -14.82
CA PHE A 664 -3.86 3.85 -16.26
C PHE A 664 -5.02 4.77 -16.61
N LEU A 665 -4.75 5.86 -17.32
CA LEU A 665 -5.77 6.70 -17.92
C LEU A 665 -6.55 5.87 -18.94
N LEU A 666 -7.86 5.78 -18.73
CA LEU A 666 -8.79 5.22 -19.70
C LEU A 666 -9.98 6.17 -19.84
N THR A 667 -10.14 6.76 -21.03
CA THR A 667 -11.38 7.49 -21.33
C THR A 667 -12.53 6.49 -21.51
N HIS A 668 -13.72 6.83 -21.03
CA HIS A 668 -14.91 5.99 -21.17
C HIS A 668 -16.16 6.82 -21.40
N PHE A 669 -17.25 6.17 -21.79
CA PHE A 669 -18.54 6.80 -22.01
C PHE A 669 -19.67 5.87 -21.56
N ASP A 670 -20.82 6.44 -21.24
CA ASP A 670 -22.01 5.68 -20.87
C ASP A 670 -22.75 5.22 -22.13
N TYR A 671 -23.02 3.92 -22.18
CA TYR A 671 -23.69 3.25 -23.28
C TYR A 671 -24.92 2.51 -22.78
N THR A 672 -26.02 2.56 -23.52
CA THR A 672 -27.24 1.78 -23.25
C THR A 672 -27.34 0.66 -24.28
N PRO A 673 -26.84 -0.54 -23.97
CA PRO A 673 -26.81 -1.66 -24.89
C PRO A 673 -28.20 -2.26 -25.08
N LYS A 674 -28.40 -2.90 -26.24
CA LYS A 674 -29.59 -3.72 -26.52
C LYS A 674 -29.28 -5.19 -26.22
N ALA A 675 -28.62 -5.86 -27.16
CA ALA A 675 -28.23 -7.27 -27.04
C ALA A 675 -26.69 -7.45 -27.03
N GLU A 676 -25.94 -6.38 -27.32
CA GLU A 676 -24.50 -6.42 -27.46
C GLU A 676 -23.84 -5.09 -27.08
N VAL A 677 -22.54 -5.18 -26.80
CA VAL A 677 -21.62 -4.05 -26.64
C VAL A 677 -20.49 -4.22 -27.64
N HIS A 678 -20.48 -3.46 -28.74
CA HIS A 678 -19.49 -3.52 -29.81
C HIS A 678 -19.22 -4.92 -30.41
N GLY A 679 -20.22 -5.78 -30.46
CA GLY A 679 -20.18 -7.17 -30.94
C GLY A 679 -20.17 -8.20 -29.80
N PHE A 680 -19.78 -7.79 -28.60
CA PHE A 680 -19.72 -8.66 -27.43
C PHE A 680 -21.13 -8.93 -26.89
N GLU A 681 -21.45 -10.19 -26.55
CA GLU A 681 -22.76 -10.54 -26.00
C GLU A 681 -22.99 -9.87 -24.65
N TYR A 682 -24.13 -9.19 -24.49
CA TYR A 682 -24.39 -8.31 -23.35
C TYR A 682 -24.32 -9.01 -21.98
N THR A 683 -24.96 -10.16 -21.85
CA THR A 683 -25.04 -10.88 -20.57
C THR A 683 -23.65 -11.36 -20.13
N ALA A 684 -22.89 -11.94 -21.06
CA ALA A 684 -21.53 -12.39 -20.84
C ALA A 684 -20.61 -11.21 -20.55
N PHE A 685 -20.75 -10.08 -21.26
CA PHE A 685 -19.99 -8.87 -20.97
C PHE A 685 -20.20 -8.41 -19.52
N ASN A 686 -21.45 -8.37 -19.06
CA ASN A 686 -21.78 -8.00 -17.68
C ASN A 686 -21.25 -9.02 -16.65
N GLN A 687 -21.25 -10.32 -16.99
CA GLN A 687 -20.63 -11.36 -16.16
C GLN A 687 -19.12 -11.19 -16.02
N TYR A 688 -18.44 -10.80 -17.10
CA TYR A 688 -17.02 -10.46 -17.07
C TYR A 688 -16.75 -9.17 -16.27
N CYS A 689 -17.66 -8.20 -16.36
CA CYS A 689 -17.60 -6.97 -15.57
C CYS A 689 -18.02 -7.15 -14.10
N ASN A 690 -18.46 -8.35 -13.69
CA ASN A 690 -19.00 -8.64 -12.35
C ASN A 690 -20.12 -7.68 -11.93
N MET A 691 -21.02 -7.37 -12.86
CA MET A 691 -22.19 -6.54 -12.57
C MET A 691 -23.26 -7.34 -11.83
N ASP A 692 -23.92 -6.67 -10.89
CA ASP A 692 -25.13 -7.20 -10.25
C ASP A 692 -26.24 -7.36 -11.31
N ASN A 693 -26.94 -8.49 -11.28
CA ASN A 693 -28.00 -8.84 -12.24
C ASN A 693 -27.58 -8.70 -13.72
N PRO A 694 -26.61 -9.51 -14.20
CA PRO A 694 -25.99 -9.33 -15.52
C PRO A 694 -26.95 -9.45 -16.72
N ALA A 695 -28.15 -10.01 -16.51
CA ALA A 695 -29.19 -10.14 -17.54
C ALA A 695 -30.13 -8.91 -17.63
N GLU A 696 -30.11 -8.02 -16.64
CA GLU A 696 -30.95 -6.81 -16.64
C GLU A 696 -30.31 -5.73 -17.51
N GLN A 697 -31.09 -5.12 -18.41
CA GLN A 697 -30.60 -4.03 -19.27
C GLN A 697 -30.37 -2.77 -18.44
N GLY A 698 -29.15 -2.21 -18.52
CA GLY A 698 -28.77 -1.01 -17.82
C GLY A 698 -27.67 -0.23 -18.55
N ILE A 699 -27.31 0.93 -18.02
CA ILE A 699 -26.20 1.72 -18.55
C ILE A 699 -24.87 1.02 -18.20
N VAL A 700 -24.00 0.87 -19.19
CA VAL A 700 -22.63 0.34 -19.03
C VAL A 700 -21.59 1.38 -19.41
N LYS A 701 -20.48 1.42 -18.67
CA LYS A 701 -19.31 2.25 -18.96
C LYS A 701 -18.45 1.53 -19.99
N VAL A 702 -18.31 2.12 -21.17
CA VAL A 702 -17.50 1.55 -22.24
C VAL A 702 -16.20 2.34 -22.36
N GLY A 703 -15.07 1.67 -22.09
CA GLY A 703 -13.73 2.20 -22.30
C GLY A 703 -13.44 2.46 -23.78
N ARG A 704 -12.77 3.56 -24.08
CA ARG A 704 -12.48 4.00 -25.45
C ARG A 704 -11.08 3.57 -25.89
N GLY A 705 -10.99 3.00 -27.08
CA GLY A 705 -9.73 2.60 -27.73
C GLY A 705 -8.98 3.76 -28.39
N GLY A 706 -9.45 5.00 -28.17
CA GLY A 706 -8.95 6.21 -28.82
C GLY A 706 -7.88 6.97 -28.03
N ILE A 707 -8.02 7.03 -26.70
CA ILE A 707 -7.12 7.73 -25.77
C ILE A 707 -6.99 6.89 -24.50
N PHE A 708 -5.78 6.44 -24.23
CA PHE A 708 -5.43 5.74 -22.98
C PHE A 708 -3.92 5.77 -22.76
N GLY A 709 -3.46 5.59 -21.52
CA GLY A 709 -2.03 5.58 -21.22
C GLY A 709 -1.66 5.57 -19.76
N GLY A 710 -0.37 5.63 -19.47
CA GLY A 710 0.16 5.57 -18.11
C GLY A 710 1.68 5.49 -18.07
N SER A 711 2.23 5.25 -16.89
CA SER A 711 3.67 5.04 -16.73
C SER A 711 4.13 3.75 -17.40
N ALA A 712 5.43 3.65 -17.71
CA ALA A 712 6.01 2.44 -18.28
C ALA A 712 5.74 1.18 -17.43
N PHE A 713 5.66 1.33 -16.10
CA PHE A 713 5.30 0.24 -15.19
C PHE A 713 3.80 -0.08 -15.23
N VAL A 714 2.94 0.95 -15.24
CA VAL A 714 1.48 0.79 -15.34
C VAL A 714 1.09 0.00 -16.59
N ILE A 715 1.67 0.39 -17.74
CA ILE A 715 1.42 -0.26 -19.02
C ILE A 715 1.85 -1.73 -18.98
N GLU A 716 2.92 -2.07 -18.26
CA GLU A 716 3.45 -3.44 -18.18
C GLU A 716 2.42 -4.43 -17.63
N TYR A 717 1.80 -4.08 -16.48
CA TYR A 717 0.83 -4.97 -15.82
C TYR A 717 -0.58 -4.84 -16.42
N ILE A 718 -1.01 -3.66 -16.87
CA ILE A 718 -2.31 -3.51 -17.56
C ILE A 718 -2.33 -4.32 -18.85
N SER A 719 -1.23 -4.31 -19.61
CA SER A 719 -1.14 -5.12 -20.83
C SER A 719 -1.17 -6.62 -20.55
N ALA A 720 -0.62 -7.07 -19.42
CA ALA A 720 -0.69 -8.47 -19.01
C ALA A 720 -2.13 -8.86 -18.65
N MET A 721 -2.83 -8.04 -17.85
CA MET A 721 -4.25 -8.26 -17.53
C MET A 721 -5.15 -8.21 -18.78
N TYR A 722 -4.86 -7.28 -19.69
CA TYR A 722 -5.55 -7.15 -20.98
C TYR A 722 -5.40 -8.41 -21.82
N ASP A 723 -4.19 -8.96 -21.94
CA ASP A 723 -3.96 -10.18 -22.73
C ASP A 723 -4.71 -11.39 -22.14
N VAL A 724 -4.65 -11.56 -20.82
CA VAL A 724 -5.35 -12.64 -20.14
C VAL A 724 -6.86 -12.56 -20.37
N ALA A 725 -7.45 -11.37 -20.23
CA ALA A 725 -8.88 -11.15 -20.47
C ALA A 725 -9.26 -11.33 -21.96
N LEU A 726 -8.46 -10.79 -22.87
CA LEU A 726 -8.65 -10.95 -24.31
C LEU A 726 -8.63 -12.42 -24.72
N THR A 727 -7.62 -13.18 -24.29
CA THR A 727 -7.53 -14.60 -24.59
C THR A 727 -8.69 -15.39 -23.97
N ALA A 728 -9.08 -15.12 -22.72
CA ALA A 728 -10.19 -15.81 -22.08
C ALA A 728 -11.51 -15.63 -22.87
N THR A 729 -11.84 -14.38 -23.21
CA THR A 729 -13.08 -14.07 -23.93
C THR A 729 -13.11 -14.72 -25.32
N LEU A 730 -12.01 -14.65 -26.08
CA LEU A 730 -11.91 -15.28 -27.39
C LEU A 730 -12.06 -16.81 -27.34
N ARG A 731 -11.49 -17.48 -26.32
CA ARG A 731 -11.63 -18.94 -26.16
C ARG A 731 -13.05 -19.38 -25.86
N GLU A 732 -13.83 -18.52 -25.22
CA GLU A 732 -15.24 -18.72 -24.94
C GLU A 732 -16.15 -18.35 -26.13
N GLY A 733 -15.58 -17.90 -27.25
CA GLY A 733 -16.34 -17.49 -28.43
C GLY A 733 -16.94 -16.08 -28.31
N LEU A 734 -16.51 -15.32 -27.30
CA LEU A 734 -16.98 -13.97 -27.02
C LEU A 734 -16.01 -12.97 -27.65
N MET A 735 -16.50 -12.13 -28.55
CA MET A 735 -15.67 -11.15 -29.24
C MET A 735 -16.42 -9.82 -29.36
N GLY A 736 -15.74 -8.75 -28.97
CA GLY A 736 -16.03 -7.38 -29.40
C GLY A 736 -14.73 -6.77 -29.90
N THR A 737 -14.38 -5.57 -29.41
CA THR A 737 -13.11 -4.90 -29.73
C THR A 737 -12.23 -4.72 -28.49
N GLU A 738 -11.10 -4.02 -28.61
CA GLU A 738 -10.29 -3.58 -27.47
C GLU A 738 -11.10 -2.81 -26.44
N GLU A 739 -12.14 -2.07 -26.89
CA GLU A 739 -13.01 -1.29 -26.01
C GLU A 739 -13.72 -2.16 -24.98
N ASN A 740 -14.12 -3.39 -25.36
CA ASN A 740 -14.73 -4.33 -24.42
C ASN A 740 -13.73 -4.81 -23.37
N ILE A 741 -12.51 -5.17 -23.79
CA ILE A 741 -11.50 -5.66 -22.85
C ILE A 741 -11.07 -4.53 -21.90
N LEU A 742 -10.87 -3.31 -22.41
CA LEU A 742 -10.62 -2.12 -21.60
C LEU A 742 -11.75 -1.84 -20.61
N SER A 743 -13.01 -2.04 -21.02
CA SER A 743 -14.17 -1.90 -20.13
C SER A 743 -14.18 -2.96 -19.04
N ILE A 744 -13.90 -4.22 -19.37
CA ILE A 744 -13.77 -5.30 -18.38
C ILE A 744 -12.73 -4.92 -17.33
N LEU A 745 -11.56 -4.43 -17.76
CA LEU A 745 -10.55 -3.97 -16.82
C LEU A 745 -11.03 -2.77 -15.99
N LEU A 746 -11.72 -1.80 -16.57
CA LEU A 746 -12.29 -0.64 -15.85
C LEU A 746 -13.17 -1.07 -14.68
N TYR A 747 -13.97 -2.13 -14.87
CA TYR A 747 -14.85 -2.67 -13.82
C TYR A 747 -14.13 -3.61 -12.84
N GLN A 748 -13.19 -4.40 -13.32
CA GLN A 748 -12.57 -5.49 -12.54
C GLN A 748 -11.36 -5.05 -11.74
N VAL A 749 -10.63 -4.05 -12.22
CA VAL A 749 -9.43 -3.52 -11.58
C VAL A 749 -9.45 -1.98 -11.48
N PRO A 750 -10.51 -1.36 -10.93
CA PRO A 750 -10.63 0.10 -10.81
C PRO A 750 -9.54 0.74 -9.93
N GLN A 751 -8.89 -0.04 -9.06
CA GLN A 751 -7.73 0.41 -8.29
C GLN A 751 -6.50 0.72 -9.19
N TYR A 752 -6.49 0.23 -10.43
CA TYR A 752 -5.39 0.40 -11.37
C TYR A 752 -5.73 1.26 -12.59
N ILE A 753 -6.99 1.64 -12.75
CA ILE A 753 -7.48 2.47 -13.87
C ILE A 753 -8.06 3.76 -13.31
N ASP A 754 -7.62 4.88 -13.88
CA ASP A 754 -8.22 6.19 -13.65
C ASP A 754 -9.12 6.50 -14.84
N GLY A 755 -10.43 6.34 -14.63
CA GLY A 755 -11.45 6.53 -15.64
C GLY A 755 -11.75 8.01 -15.88
N PHE A 756 -11.72 8.45 -17.13
CA PHE A 756 -12.20 9.79 -17.51
C PHE A 756 -13.53 9.66 -18.27
N ASN A 757 -14.63 10.15 -17.71
CA ASN A 757 -15.94 10.07 -18.35
C ASN A 757 -16.15 11.18 -19.39
N ASN A 758 -16.31 10.80 -20.65
CA ASN A 758 -16.60 11.71 -21.76
C ASN A 758 -18.04 12.27 -21.76
N ASN A 759 -19.00 11.65 -21.07
CA ASN A 759 -20.41 12.07 -21.08
C ASN A 759 -20.67 13.32 -20.24
N TRP A 760 -19.91 13.51 -19.16
CA TRP A 760 -20.30 14.46 -18.11
C TRP A 760 -19.19 15.43 -17.69
N ALA A 761 -18.01 15.37 -18.31
CA ALA A 761 -16.87 16.19 -17.92
C ALA A 761 -17.18 17.70 -18.01
N CYS A 762 -17.26 18.37 -16.85
CA CYS A 762 -17.37 19.82 -16.74
C CYS A 762 -16.17 20.44 -16.02
N PRO A 763 -15.52 21.45 -16.62
CA PRO A 763 -14.37 22.18 -16.07
C PRO A 763 -14.55 22.73 -14.65
N ASP A 764 -15.78 22.98 -14.22
CA ASP A 764 -16.09 23.68 -12.98
C ASP A 764 -16.13 22.75 -11.74
N GLU A 765 -16.10 21.42 -11.92
CA GLU A 765 -16.13 20.44 -10.83
C GLU A 765 -14.87 19.57 -10.78
N ILE A 766 -14.06 19.75 -9.73
CA ILE A 766 -12.72 19.15 -9.62
C ILE A 766 -12.72 17.78 -8.91
N ARG A 767 -13.74 17.44 -8.12
CA ARG A 767 -13.62 16.39 -7.08
C ARG A 767 -14.32 15.04 -7.31
N ASN A 768 -15.17 14.86 -8.33
CA ASN A 768 -15.93 13.59 -8.52
C ASN A 768 -16.18 13.25 -10.00
N ASP A 769 -15.25 12.54 -10.66
CA ASP A 769 -15.35 12.13 -12.08
C ASP A 769 -15.83 13.24 -13.03
N HIS A 770 -15.57 14.49 -12.62
CA HIS A 770 -15.94 15.73 -13.29
C HIS A 770 -17.41 15.81 -13.74
N TYR A 771 -18.33 15.18 -13.01
CA TYR A 771 -19.75 15.10 -13.36
C TYR A 771 -20.44 16.47 -13.30
N CYS A 772 -21.23 16.81 -14.32
CA CYS A 772 -22.17 17.92 -14.24
C CYS A 772 -23.44 17.64 -15.03
N GLU A 773 -24.59 17.84 -14.38
CA GLU A 773 -25.90 17.58 -14.98
C GLU A 773 -26.23 18.51 -16.16
N ARG A 774 -25.53 19.65 -16.32
CA ARG A 774 -25.89 20.72 -17.27
C ARG A 774 -25.37 20.51 -18.70
N MET A 775 -24.55 19.49 -18.97
CA MET A 775 -23.97 19.20 -20.30
C MET A 775 -24.69 18.06 -21.05
N ARG A 776 -25.92 17.68 -20.65
CA ARG A 776 -26.69 16.57 -21.28
C ARG A 776 -26.88 16.70 -22.80
N ASP A 777 -26.78 17.91 -23.35
CA ASP A 777 -27.19 18.21 -24.74
C ASP A 777 -26.03 18.42 -25.73
N HIS A 778 -24.76 18.28 -25.32
CA HIS A 778 -23.60 18.47 -26.19
C HIS A 778 -22.86 17.16 -26.47
N GLN A 779 -23.37 16.42 -27.45
CA GLN A 779 -22.81 15.16 -27.92
C GLN A 779 -21.56 15.38 -28.80
N GLY A 780 -20.38 15.27 -28.17
CA GLY A 780 -19.08 15.20 -28.81
C GLY A 780 -18.20 14.12 -28.14
N TYR A 781 -18.68 12.87 -28.13
CA TYR A 781 -18.27 11.71 -27.32
C TYR A 781 -16.79 11.26 -27.32
N ASN A 782 -15.85 12.00 -27.89
CA ASN A 782 -14.43 11.63 -27.95
C ASN A 782 -13.48 12.71 -27.40
N CYS A 783 -13.91 13.97 -27.29
CA CYS A 783 -12.98 15.09 -27.12
C CYS A 783 -13.03 15.77 -25.76
N ALA A 784 -13.89 15.33 -24.86
CA ALA A 784 -14.12 16.00 -23.58
C ALA A 784 -12.83 16.24 -22.78
N ILE A 785 -11.89 15.28 -22.80
CA ILE A 785 -10.58 15.45 -22.16
C ILE A 785 -9.72 16.55 -22.82
N PHE A 786 -9.81 16.72 -24.14
CA PHE A 786 -9.13 17.79 -24.87
C PHE A 786 -9.82 19.15 -24.69
N ASP A 787 -11.15 19.19 -24.55
CA ASP A 787 -11.88 20.42 -24.24
C ASP A 787 -11.45 20.99 -22.88
N TRP A 788 -11.18 20.11 -21.91
CA TRP A 788 -10.57 20.46 -20.63
C TRP A 788 -9.16 21.04 -20.77
N ILE A 789 -8.30 20.37 -21.56
CA ILE A 789 -6.94 20.86 -21.85
C ILE A 789 -7.00 22.26 -22.49
N LEU A 790 -7.95 22.48 -23.42
CA LEU A 790 -8.10 23.74 -24.17
C LEU A 790 -8.63 24.89 -23.32
N ARG A 791 -9.58 24.66 -22.42
CA ARG A 791 -10.10 25.71 -21.54
C ARG A 791 -9.05 26.24 -20.55
N ASN A 792 -8.07 25.41 -20.22
CA ASN A 792 -6.94 25.76 -19.36
C ASN A 792 -5.70 26.22 -20.14
N ALA A 793 -5.79 26.32 -21.48
CA ALA A 793 -4.78 27.01 -22.26
C ALA A 793 -4.93 28.51 -22.01
N VAL A 794 -3.92 29.14 -21.41
CA VAL A 794 -3.80 30.60 -21.43
C VAL A 794 -3.88 31.02 -22.89
N GLN A 795 -4.82 31.90 -23.22
CA GLN A 795 -4.82 32.56 -24.52
C GLN A 795 -3.54 33.39 -24.58
N ASP A 796 -2.53 32.84 -25.24
CA ASP A 796 -1.38 33.61 -25.71
C ASP A 796 -1.94 34.58 -26.77
N ASP A 797 -2.32 35.79 -26.33
CA ASP A 797 -2.42 36.98 -27.20
C ASP A 797 -1.02 37.49 -27.57
#